data_AF-A0A2K5TZA2-F1
#
_entry.id   AF-A0A2K5TZA2-F1
#
_cell.length_a   1.000
_cell.length_b   1.000
_cell.length_c   1.000
_cell.angle_alpha   90.00
_cell.angle_beta   90.00
_cell.angle_gamma   90.00
#
_symmetry.space_group_name_H-M   'P 1'
#
loop_
_entity.id
_entity.type
_entity.pdbx_description
1 polymer ?
#
loop_
_entity_poly.entity_id
_entity_poly.type
_entity_poly.pdbx_seq_one_letter_code
_entity_poly.pdbx_strand_id
1 'polypeptide(L)'
;MEAGGLPLELWRMILAYLHLPDLGRCSLVCRAWYELILSLDSTRWRQLCLGCTECRHPNWPNQPDVEPESWREAFKQHYLASKTWTKNALDLESSVCFSLFRRRRERRTLSVGPGHEFDSLGSALAMASLYDRIVLFPGVYEEQGEIILKVPVEIVGQGKLGEVALLASIDQHCSTTRLCNLVFMPAWFSPIMYKTTSGHVQFDNCNFENGHIQVHGPGTCQVKFCTFKNTHIFLHNVPLCVLENCEFVGSENNSVTVEGHPSADKNWAYKYLLGLIKSSPTFLPTEDSDFLMSLDLESRDQAWSPKTCDIVIEGSQSPTSPASSSPKPGSKAGSQEAEVGSDGERVAQTPDSSDGGLSPSGEDEDEDQLMYRLSYQVQGPRPVLGGSFLGPPLPGASIQLPSCLVLNSLQQELQKDKEAMALANSVQGCLIRKCLFRDGKGGVFVCSHGRAKMEGNIFRNLTYAVRCIHNSKIIMLRNDIYRCRASGIFLRLEGGGLIAGNNIYHNAEAGVDIRKKSNPLILCNQIHHGLRSGIVVLGNGKGIIRNNQIFSNKEAGIYILYHGNPIVSGNHIFKGRAAGIAVNENGKGLITENVIRENQWGGVDIRRGGIPVLRSNLICFGYSDGVVVGDEGKGLIEGNTIYANKGCGVWMMSSSLPHVTSNHVSYNGLYGVAVFSQKDGSSELPRGHRAQENFSEDGDAILWETELEKEDDPLRRPITIALVESNSINHNGASGLYVQSSEALHVITNVIHANGDRGITVAQSSQPTRVANNSISCNRQSGVKVEAQCKVELRGNGIYDNRGHGIITKGDSTIVIENDIIGNRGSGLQLLPRSDTKVIKNRIHSFRAYGIAVRGRAKALVQENIIFQGKTNKTIFQQISNNRECVMQNNKFLVFKKKSDTWRLVNPPARPHLETSLRRPSAAHNGQKVTAMATRITARVEGGYHSNRSVFCTIL
;
A
#
# COMPACT_ATOMS: atom_id res chain seq x y z
N MET A 1 -35.66 15.19 8.91
CA MET A 1 -37.11 15.16 9.16
C MET A 1 -37.41 16.28 10.14
N GLU A 2 -38.30 17.20 9.81
CA GLU A 2 -38.78 18.26 10.73
C GLU A 2 -40.25 18.58 10.44
N ALA A 3 -40.91 19.28 11.37
CA ALA A 3 -42.22 19.91 11.23
C ALA A 3 -43.37 19.03 10.66
N GLY A 4 -43.76 17.98 11.40
CA GLY A 4 -45.07 17.33 11.20
C GLY A 4 -45.11 15.81 11.38
N GLY A 5 -43.95 15.13 11.39
CA GLY A 5 -43.87 13.70 11.67
C GLY A 5 -44.00 13.36 13.16
N LEU A 6 -44.39 12.11 13.46
CA LEU A 6 -44.23 11.52 14.80
C LEU A 6 -42.74 11.58 15.24
N PRO A 7 -42.46 11.70 16.55
CA PRO A 7 -41.11 11.55 17.11
C PRO A 7 -40.42 10.25 16.66
N LEU A 8 -39.10 10.28 16.57
CA LEU A 8 -38.28 9.13 16.13
C LEU A 8 -38.48 7.91 17.04
N GLU A 9 -38.74 8.15 18.31
CA GLU A 9 -38.99 7.19 19.37
C GLU A 9 -40.31 6.44 19.13
N LEU A 10 -41.36 7.17 18.75
CA LEU A 10 -42.65 6.60 18.38
C LEU A 10 -42.58 5.86 17.04
N TRP A 11 -41.81 6.35 16.07
CA TRP A 11 -41.53 5.59 14.85
C TRP A 11 -40.74 4.31 15.12
N ARG A 12 -39.76 4.33 16.03
CA ARG A 12 -39.04 3.13 16.48
C ARG A 12 -40.00 2.12 17.09
N MET A 13 -40.90 2.55 17.97
CA MET A 13 -41.94 1.66 18.53
C MET A 13 -42.83 1.06 17.45
N ILE A 14 -43.34 1.86 16.50
CA ILE A 14 -44.20 1.38 15.40
C ILE A 14 -43.46 0.34 14.54
N LEU A 15 -42.22 0.63 14.14
CA LEU A 15 -41.40 -0.28 13.36
C LEU A 15 -41.04 -1.56 14.13
N ALA A 16 -40.93 -1.50 15.46
CA ALA A 16 -40.61 -2.65 16.30
C ALA A 16 -41.72 -3.73 16.33
N TYR A 17 -42.92 -3.45 15.80
CA TYR A 17 -43.96 -4.47 15.61
C TYR A 17 -43.98 -5.08 14.19
N LEU A 18 -43.27 -4.50 13.21
CA LEU A 18 -43.28 -5.00 11.83
C LEU A 18 -42.53 -6.33 11.66
N HIS A 19 -42.96 -7.13 10.69
CA HIS A 19 -42.27 -8.35 10.29
C HIS A 19 -41.08 -8.05 9.38
N LEU A 20 -40.16 -9.01 9.24
CA LEU A 20 -38.93 -8.88 8.43
C LEU A 20 -39.18 -8.37 6.99
N PRO A 21 -40.18 -8.84 6.22
CA PRO A 21 -40.41 -8.35 4.86
C PRO A 21 -40.80 -6.87 4.83
N ASP A 22 -41.54 -6.39 5.83
CA ASP A 22 -42.03 -5.01 5.90
C ASP A 22 -40.97 -4.04 6.41
N LEU A 23 -40.10 -4.49 7.33
CA LEU A 23 -38.85 -3.78 7.63
C LEU A 23 -37.95 -3.65 6.39
N GLY A 24 -37.85 -4.72 5.58
CA GLY A 24 -37.18 -4.70 4.29
C GLY A 24 -37.77 -3.63 3.35
N ARG A 25 -39.09 -3.67 3.12
CA ARG A 25 -39.83 -2.69 2.30
C ARG A 25 -39.63 -1.25 2.81
N CYS A 26 -39.78 -1.00 4.10
CA CYS A 26 -39.62 0.33 4.68
C CYS A 26 -38.16 0.85 4.52
N SER A 27 -37.15 -0.03 4.58
CA SER A 27 -35.75 0.36 4.38
C SER A 27 -35.42 0.86 2.97
N LEU A 28 -36.29 0.59 1.98
CA LEU A 28 -36.16 1.04 0.60
C LEU A 28 -36.86 2.38 0.33
N VAL A 29 -37.66 2.91 1.27
CA VAL A 29 -38.51 4.10 1.05
C VAL A 29 -37.66 5.37 0.88
N CYS A 30 -36.74 5.64 1.80
CA CYS A 30 -35.71 6.67 1.63
C CYS A 30 -34.56 6.49 2.64
N ARG A 31 -33.47 7.23 2.46
CA ARG A 31 -32.30 7.21 3.36
C ARG A 31 -32.67 7.41 4.84
N ALA A 32 -33.62 8.27 5.16
CA ALA A 32 -34.01 8.53 6.56
C ALA A 32 -34.79 7.35 7.18
N TRP A 33 -35.59 6.61 6.40
CA TRP A 33 -36.19 5.35 6.86
C TRP A 33 -35.14 4.24 7.00
N TYR A 34 -34.17 4.18 6.09
CA TYR A 34 -33.04 3.26 6.17
C TYR A 34 -32.22 3.47 7.46
N GLU A 35 -31.80 4.71 7.75
CA GLU A 35 -31.06 5.07 8.98
C GLU A 35 -31.89 4.83 10.25
N LEU A 36 -33.20 5.08 10.20
CA LEU A 36 -34.14 4.76 11.29
C LEU A 36 -34.22 3.25 11.56
N ILE A 37 -34.27 2.41 10.51
CA ILE A 37 -34.35 0.94 10.61
C ILE A 37 -33.01 0.30 10.99
N LEU A 38 -31.88 0.95 10.69
CA LEU A 38 -30.60 0.63 11.31
C LEU A 38 -30.62 0.90 12.83
N SER A 39 -31.28 1.98 13.28
CA SER A 39 -31.37 2.32 14.72
C SER A 39 -32.26 1.41 15.57
N LEU A 40 -32.78 0.30 15.01
CA LEU A 40 -33.59 -0.72 15.70
C LEU A 40 -32.78 -1.95 16.13
N ASP A 41 -31.46 -1.86 16.08
CA ASP A 41 -30.54 -3.01 16.19
C ASP A 41 -30.74 -3.79 17.50
N SER A 42 -30.56 -3.13 18.64
CA SER A 42 -30.73 -3.70 19.99
C SER A 42 -32.19 -4.06 20.37
N THR A 43 -33.17 -3.75 19.52
CA THR A 43 -34.60 -3.95 19.82
C THR A 43 -35.26 -4.96 18.88
N ARG A 44 -35.63 -4.55 17.66
CA ARG A 44 -36.39 -5.43 16.76
C ARG A 44 -35.51 -6.43 16.03
N TRP A 45 -34.28 -6.07 15.67
CA TRP A 45 -33.36 -7.04 15.09
C TRP A 45 -32.99 -8.11 16.13
N ARG A 46 -32.70 -7.71 17.38
CA ARG A 46 -32.58 -8.63 18.52
C ARG A 46 -33.76 -9.60 18.65
N GLN A 47 -35.00 -9.10 18.70
CA GLN A 47 -36.19 -9.96 18.78
C GLN A 47 -36.30 -10.93 17.60
N LEU A 48 -36.04 -10.47 16.37
CA LEU A 48 -36.13 -11.31 15.17
C LEU A 48 -35.03 -12.38 15.15
N CYS A 49 -33.83 -12.11 15.65
CA CYS A 49 -32.80 -13.15 15.82
C CYS A 49 -33.19 -14.19 16.88
N LEU A 50 -33.58 -13.75 18.07
CA LEU A 50 -33.89 -14.65 19.19
C LEU A 50 -35.14 -15.51 18.92
N GLY A 51 -36.12 -14.96 18.20
CA GLY A 51 -37.36 -15.64 17.82
C GLY A 51 -37.25 -16.59 16.62
N CYS A 52 -36.17 -16.55 15.83
CA CYS A 52 -36.07 -17.36 14.61
C CYS A 52 -35.57 -18.78 14.91
N THR A 53 -36.48 -19.66 15.30
CA THR A 53 -36.20 -21.08 15.59
C THR A 53 -35.70 -21.87 14.38
N GLU A 54 -36.11 -21.48 13.17
CA GLU A 54 -35.73 -22.13 11.90
C GLU A 54 -34.33 -21.73 11.39
N CYS A 55 -33.86 -20.52 11.70
CA CYS A 55 -32.51 -20.05 11.34
C CYS A 55 -31.50 -20.18 12.48
N ARG A 56 -31.69 -21.16 13.39
CA ARG A 56 -30.70 -21.52 14.41
C ARG A 56 -29.51 -22.25 13.78
N HIS A 57 -28.60 -21.47 13.21
CA HIS A 57 -27.19 -21.82 13.09
C HIS A 57 -26.66 -22.21 14.49
N PRO A 58 -25.86 -23.28 14.65
CA PRO A 58 -25.31 -23.72 15.94
C PRO A 58 -24.33 -22.75 16.64
N ASN A 59 -24.10 -21.55 16.10
CA ASN A 59 -23.25 -20.52 16.71
C ASN A 59 -24.10 -19.38 17.35
N TRP A 60 -25.34 -19.66 17.74
CA TRP A 60 -26.30 -18.63 18.21
C TRP A 60 -26.90 -18.85 19.62
N PRO A 61 -26.49 -18.04 20.61
CA PRO A 61 -25.21 -17.35 20.75
C PRO A 61 -24.15 -18.23 21.45
N ASN A 62 -22.86 -18.01 21.20
CA ASN A 62 -21.78 -18.74 21.90
C ASN A 62 -21.65 -18.37 23.40
N GLN A 63 -22.14 -17.18 23.78
CA GLN A 63 -22.42 -16.77 25.16
C GLN A 63 -23.79 -16.09 25.12
N PRO A 64 -24.85 -16.64 25.74
CA PRO A 64 -26.20 -16.08 25.64
C PRO A 64 -26.31 -14.68 26.30
N ASP A 65 -25.35 -14.34 27.14
CA ASP A 65 -25.31 -13.15 27.98
C ASP A 65 -24.56 -11.96 27.35
N VAL A 66 -23.84 -12.18 26.23
CA VAL A 66 -23.04 -11.14 25.54
C VAL A 66 -23.72 -10.73 24.23
N GLU A 67 -24.04 -9.44 24.10
CA GLU A 67 -24.73 -8.91 22.92
C GLU A 67 -23.76 -8.63 21.74
N PRO A 68 -24.12 -8.95 20.49
CA PRO A 68 -23.30 -8.64 19.31
C PRO A 68 -23.34 -7.15 18.95
N GLU A 69 -22.24 -6.63 18.36
CA GLU A 69 -22.13 -5.24 17.83
C GLU A 69 -23.32 -4.82 16.95
N SER A 70 -23.94 -5.77 16.23
CA SER A 70 -25.14 -5.56 15.43
C SER A 70 -25.95 -6.86 15.35
N TRP A 71 -27.13 -6.88 15.95
CA TRP A 71 -28.11 -7.96 15.81
C TRP A 71 -28.62 -8.06 14.36
N ARG A 72 -28.68 -6.96 13.60
CA ARG A 72 -29.12 -6.92 12.20
C ARG A 72 -28.14 -7.64 11.27
N GLU A 73 -26.85 -7.34 11.38
CA GLU A 73 -25.84 -8.03 10.58
C GLU A 73 -25.65 -9.48 11.08
N ALA A 74 -25.85 -9.76 12.38
CA ALA A 74 -25.97 -11.13 12.88
C ALA A 74 -27.15 -11.88 12.22
N PHE A 75 -28.37 -11.31 12.20
CA PHE A 75 -29.54 -11.90 11.53
C PHE A 75 -29.25 -12.25 10.08
N LYS A 76 -28.64 -11.30 9.35
CA LYS A 76 -28.30 -11.43 7.94
C LYS A 76 -27.26 -12.51 7.70
N GLN A 77 -26.22 -12.59 8.53
CA GLN A 77 -25.23 -13.68 8.46
C GLN A 77 -25.87 -15.04 8.75
N HIS A 78 -26.72 -15.13 9.78
CA HIS A 78 -27.44 -16.36 10.15
C HIS A 78 -28.38 -16.82 9.03
N TYR A 79 -29.23 -15.93 8.50
CA TYR A 79 -30.13 -16.25 7.38
C TYR A 79 -29.36 -16.68 6.12
N LEU A 80 -28.26 -16.01 5.77
CA LEU A 80 -27.45 -16.39 4.61
C LEU A 80 -26.74 -17.74 4.82
N ALA A 81 -26.22 -17.99 6.01
CA ALA A 81 -25.59 -19.26 6.35
C ALA A 81 -26.61 -20.41 6.37
N SER A 82 -27.74 -20.27 7.08
CA SER A 82 -28.85 -21.25 7.10
C SER A 82 -29.44 -21.52 5.70
N LYS A 83 -29.53 -20.50 4.83
CA LYS A 83 -29.97 -20.63 3.44
C LYS A 83 -28.93 -21.32 2.53
N THR A 84 -27.65 -21.20 2.89
CA THR A 84 -26.56 -21.94 2.22
C THR A 84 -26.53 -23.39 2.69
N TRP A 85 -26.70 -23.66 3.99
CA TRP A 85 -26.86 -25.01 4.54
C TRP A 85 -28.06 -25.76 3.97
N THR A 86 -29.24 -25.15 3.94
CA THR A 86 -30.45 -25.82 3.38
C THR A 86 -30.34 -26.12 1.89
N LYS A 87 -29.64 -25.28 1.11
CA LYS A 87 -29.31 -25.60 -0.29
C LYS A 87 -28.27 -26.71 -0.43
N ASN A 88 -27.24 -26.72 0.42
CA ASN A 88 -26.12 -27.66 0.32
C ASN A 88 -26.34 -28.96 1.10
N ALA A 89 -27.46 -29.12 1.82
CA ALA A 89 -27.81 -30.36 2.52
C ALA A 89 -27.87 -31.58 1.58
N LEU A 90 -28.25 -31.37 0.32
CA LEU A 90 -28.24 -32.40 -0.73
C LEU A 90 -26.82 -32.88 -1.08
N ASP A 91 -25.79 -32.02 -1.01
CA ASP A 91 -24.39 -32.45 -1.20
C ASP A 91 -23.91 -33.33 -0.04
N LEU A 92 -24.42 -33.10 1.19
CA LEU A 92 -24.02 -33.85 2.39
C LEU A 92 -24.44 -35.34 2.34
N GLU A 93 -25.52 -35.70 1.65
CA GLU A 93 -25.90 -37.11 1.50
C GLU A 93 -24.95 -37.90 0.59
N SER A 94 -24.20 -37.21 -0.28
CA SER A 94 -23.33 -37.85 -1.27
C SER A 94 -21.99 -38.33 -0.69
N SER A 95 -21.95 -39.57 -0.18
CA SER A 95 -20.69 -40.26 0.21
C SER A 95 -19.86 -40.69 -1.01
N VAL A 96 -19.41 -39.72 -1.83
CA VAL A 96 -18.69 -39.95 -3.10
C VAL A 96 -17.41 -40.76 -2.89
N CYS A 97 -16.70 -40.52 -1.78
CA CYS A 97 -15.51 -41.28 -1.36
C CYS A 97 -15.79 -42.78 -1.19
N PHE A 98 -16.90 -43.18 -0.57
CA PHE A 98 -17.28 -44.59 -0.40
C PHE A 98 -17.87 -45.22 -1.66
N SER A 99 -18.47 -44.42 -2.55
CA SER A 99 -18.99 -44.94 -3.82
C SER A 99 -17.90 -45.55 -4.72
N LEU A 100 -16.66 -45.05 -4.62
CA LEU A 100 -15.49 -45.52 -5.38
C LEU A 100 -15.05 -46.96 -5.03
N PHE A 101 -15.38 -47.47 -3.84
CA PHE A 101 -14.98 -48.80 -3.37
C PHE A 101 -16.14 -49.80 -3.29
N ARG A 102 -17.34 -49.41 -3.71
CA ARG A 102 -18.59 -50.14 -3.41
C ARG A 102 -18.79 -51.37 -4.30
N ARG A 103 -18.57 -52.56 -3.74
CA ARG A 103 -18.86 -53.87 -4.37
C ARG A 103 -20.06 -54.64 -3.78
N ARG A 104 -20.64 -54.19 -2.67
CA ARG A 104 -21.87 -54.77 -2.08
C ARG A 104 -23.01 -53.76 -2.03
N ARG A 105 -24.24 -54.28 -2.07
CA ARG A 105 -25.48 -53.50 -2.25
C ARG A 105 -26.02 -52.97 -0.92
N GLU A 106 -26.12 -53.87 0.05
CA GLU A 106 -26.54 -53.60 1.43
C GLU A 106 -25.43 -52.99 2.27
N ARG A 107 -25.84 -52.26 3.31
CA ARG A 107 -24.99 -51.53 4.27
C ARG A 107 -25.66 -51.65 5.63
N ARG A 108 -25.00 -52.17 6.66
CA ARG A 108 -25.60 -52.20 8.00
C ARG A 108 -25.53 -50.79 8.57
N THR A 109 -26.58 -50.41 9.30
CA THR A 109 -26.63 -49.18 10.08
C THR A 109 -26.71 -49.59 11.54
N LEU A 110 -25.64 -49.34 12.29
CA LEU A 110 -25.54 -49.62 13.73
C LEU A 110 -26.06 -48.40 14.50
N SER A 111 -27.01 -48.62 15.40
CA SER A 111 -27.66 -47.55 16.17
C SER A 111 -27.05 -47.42 17.56
N VAL A 112 -26.49 -46.26 17.87
CA VAL A 112 -25.72 -46.01 19.10
C VAL A 112 -26.37 -44.89 19.90
N GLY A 113 -26.57 -45.12 21.20
CA GLY A 113 -27.19 -44.19 22.13
C GLY A 113 -28.02 -44.90 23.21
N PRO A 114 -28.49 -44.18 24.25
CA PRO A 114 -29.20 -44.78 25.36
C PRO A 114 -30.45 -45.55 24.92
N GLY A 115 -30.44 -46.87 25.09
CA GLY A 115 -31.55 -47.75 24.69
C GLY A 115 -31.60 -48.13 23.19
N HIS A 116 -30.51 -47.95 22.44
CA HIS A 116 -30.37 -48.42 21.06
C HIS A 116 -29.60 -49.77 21.00
N GLU A 117 -29.03 -50.15 19.84
CA GLU A 117 -28.29 -51.43 19.69
C GLU A 117 -26.97 -51.45 20.51
N PHE A 118 -26.39 -50.28 20.77
CA PHE A 118 -25.13 -50.10 21.50
C PHE A 118 -25.16 -48.84 22.35
N ASP A 119 -24.66 -48.91 23.59
CA ASP A 119 -24.59 -47.73 24.47
C ASP A 119 -23.36 -46.84 24.21
N SER A 120 -22.33 -47.35 23.51
CA SER A 120 -21.07 -46.62 23.25
C SER A 120 -20.58 -46.74 21.81
N LEU A 121 -19.78 -45.76 21.36
CA LEU A 121 -19.16 -45.77 20.05
C LEU A 121 -18.10 -46.87 19.95
N GLY A 122 -17.33 -47.10 21.01
CA GLY A 122 -16.33 -48.17 21.10
C GLY A 122 -16.93 -49.58 20.92
N SER A 123 -18.10 -49.85 21.51
CA SER A 123 -18.78 -51.15 21.37
C SER A 123 -19.38 -51.36 19.98
N ALA A 124 -19.96 -50.33 19.37
CA ALA A 124 -20.41 -50.38 17.98
C ALA A 124 -19.25 -50.60 16.99
N LEU A 125 -18.11 -49.92 17.19
CA LEU A 125 -16.91 -50.07 16.36
C LEU A 125 -16.29 -51.47 16.44
N ALA A 126 -16.39 -52.15 17.59
CA ALA A 126 -15.93 -53.53 17.73
C ALA A 126 -16.75 -54.53 16.89
N MET A 127 -17.99 -54.19 16.54
CA MET A 127 -18.91 -55.02 15.74
C MET A 127 -19.08 -54.54 14.29
N ALA A 128 -18.45 -53.43 13.90
CA ALA A 128 -18.62 -52.81 12.58
C ALA A 128 -17.88 -53.58 11.46
N SER A 129 -18.56 -53.79 10.33
CA SER A 129 -17.94 -54.34 9.12
C SER A 129 -17.46 -53.24 8.17
N LEU A 130 -16.65 -53.64 7.17
CA LEU A 130 -16.14 -52.75 6.13
C LEU A 130 -17.27 -51.94 5.47
N TYR A 131 -17.24 -50.61 5.63
CA TYR A 131 -18.15 -49.63 5.02
C TYR A 131 -19.57 -49.49 5.62
N ASP A 132 -19.79 -49.98 6.85
CA ASP A 132 -21.06 -49.77 7.57
C ASP A 132 -21.33 -48.29 7.93
N ARG A 133 -22.56 -48.00 8.37
CA ARG A 133 -22.92 -46.72 9.02
C ARG A 133 -22.98 -46.94 10.53
N ILE A 134 -22.46 -45.99 11.29
CA ILE A 134 -22.72 -45.86 12.72
C ILE A 134 -23.52 -44.57 12.90
N VAL A 135 -24.68 -44.64 13.55
CA VAL A 135 -25.56 -43.50 13.82
C VAL A 135 -25.59 -43.26 15.32
N LEU A 136 -25.06 -42.11 15.74
CA LEU A 136 -25.12 -41.64 17.12
C LEU A 136 -26.39 -40.81 17.30
N PHE A 137 -27.25 -41.21 18.23
CA PHE A 137 -28.46 -40.46 18.59
C PHE A 137 -28.13 -39.28 19.53
N PRO A 138 -29.02 -38.27 19.68
CA PRO A 138 -28.78 -37.11 20.54
C PRO A 138 -28.31 -37.48 21.95
N GLY A 139 -27.20 -36.89 22.39
CA GLY A 139 -26.52 -37.25 23.62
C GLY A 139 -25.05 -36.83 23.67
N VAL A 140 -24.44 -37.02 24.84
CA VAL A 140 -23.01 -36.83 25.08
C VAL A 140 -22.36 -38.21 25.23
N TYR A 141 -21.32 -38.48 24.45
CA TYR A 141 -20.60 -39.74 24.41
C TYR A 141 -19.18 -39.52 24.94
N GLU A 142 -18.90 -40.01 26.15
CA GLU A 142 -17.57 -39.96 26.77
C GLU A 142 -16.87 -41.32 26.63
N GLU A 143 -15.72 -41.34 25.96
CA GLU A 143 -14.97 -42.57 25.68
C GLU A 143 -13.63 -42.55 26.44
N GLN A 144 -13.45 -43.52 27.35
CA GLN A 144 -12.38 -43.51 28.37
C GLN A 144 -10.96 -43.80 27.85
N GLY A 145 -10.76 -43.94 26.54
CA GLY A 145 -9.48 -44.29 25.92
C GLY A 145 -9.37 -43.92 24.45
N GLU A 146 -8.19 -44.14 23.85
CA GLU A 146 -7.95 -43.82 22.43
C GLU A 146 -8.69 -44.81 21.50
N ILE A 147 -9.57 -44.28 20.65
CA ILE A 147 -10.39 -45.06 19.71
C ILE A 147 -9.59 -45.34 18.44
N ILE A 148 -9.13 -46.59 18.28
CA ILE A 148 -8.34 -47.02 17.12
C ILE A 148 -9.28 -47.47 15.98
N LEU A 149 -9.47 -46.63 14.96
CA LEU A 149 -10.29 -46.94 13.78
C LEU A 149 -9.58 -47.90 12.82
N LYS A 150 -9.73 -49.21 13.07
CA LYS A 150 -9.18 -50.31 12.26
C LYS A 150 -9.98 -50.61 10.99
N VAL A 151 -11.27 -50.27 10.97
CA VAL A 151 -12.23 -50.59 9.90
C VAL A 151 -12.71 -49.29 9.24
N PRO A 152 -12.77 -49.20 7.89
CA PRO A 152 -13.37 -48.05 7.21
C PRO A 152 -14.86 -47.92 7.52
N VAL A 153 -15.26 -46.83 8.17
CA VAL A 153 -16.64 -46.56 8.60
C VAL A 153 -17.05 -45.11 8.32
N GLU A 154 -18.35 -44.85 8.33
CA GLU A 154 -18.92 -43.51 8.33
C GLU A 154 -19.80 -43.35 9.58
N ILE A 155 -19.42 -42.41 10.45
CA ILE A 155 -20.09 -42.11 11.71
C ILE A 155 -20.88 -40.82 11.52
N VAL A 156 -22.16 -40.83 11.88
CA VAL A 156 -23.11 -39.74 11.64
C VAL A 156 -23.86 -39.40 12.92
N GLY A 157 -23.87 -38.14 13.33
CA GLY A 157 -24.76 -37.65 14.38
C GLY A 157 -26.19 -37.46 13.83
N GLN A 158 -27.17 -38.07 14.49
CA GLN A 158 -28.59 -37.91 14.17
C GLN A 158 -29.17 -36.72 14.93
N GLY A 159 -29.89 -35.84 14.22
CA GLY A 159 -30.45 -34.61 14.78
C GLY A 159 -29.80 -33.35 14.22
N LYS A 160 -29.92 -32.23 14.92
CA LYS A 160 -29.31 -30.95 14.56
C LYS A 160 -27.84 -30.91 15.02
N LEU A 161 -26.99 -30.21 14.27
CA LEU A 161 -25.61 -29.97 14.69
C LEU A 161 -25.60 -29.28 16.06
N GLY A 162 -24.98 -29.92 17.05
CA GLY A 162 -25.03 -29.54 18.47
C GLY A 162 -25.73 -30.57 19.37
N GLU A 163 -26.62 -31.41 18.83
CA GLU A 163 -27.38 -32.42 19.62
C GLU A 163 -26.57 -33.69 19.91
N VAL A 164 -25.45 -33.92 19.22
CA VAL A 164 -24.54 -35.07 19.42
C VAL A 164 -23.13 -34.57 19.70
N ALA A 165 -22.63 -34.82 20.91
CA ALA A 165 -21.29 -34.47 21.36
C ALA A 165 -20.45 -35.71 21.67
N LEU A 166 -19.18 -35.71 21.24
CA LEU A 166 -18.24 -36.83 21.37
C LEU A 166 -16.94 -36.35 22.01
N LEU A 167 -16.69 -36.80 23.24
CA LEU A 167 -15.47 -36.58 24.00
C LEU A 167 -14.57 -37.81 23.82
N ALA A 168 -13.73 -37.79 22.79
CA ALA A 168 -12.89 -38.92 22.40
C ALA A 168 -11.59 -38.48 21.70
N SER A 169 -10.53 -39.26 21.89
CA SER A 169 -9.29 -39.19 21.12
C SER A 169 -9.31 -40.31 20.09
N ILE A 170 -9.35 -40.00 18.79
CA ILE A 170 -9.49 -41.00 17.72
C ILE A 170 -8.20 -41.11 16.90
N ASP A 171 -7.65 -42.31 16.71
CA ASP A 171 -6.50 -42.57 15.82
C ASP A 171 -6.89 -43.46 14.63
N GLN A 172 -6.63 -42.99 13.42
CA GLN A 172 -7.02 -43.67 12.18
C GLN A 172 -5.94 -44.62 11.67
N HIS A 173 -6.28 -45.92 11.64
CA HIS A 173 -5.44 -46.98 11.07
C HIS A 173 -6.06 -47.60 9.79
N CYS A 174 -7.26 -47.16 9.40
CA CYS A 174 -7.98 -47.66 8.22
C CYS A 174 -7.87 -46.74 6.98
N SER A 175 -8.12 -47.30 5.80
CA SER A 175 -7.89 -46.64 4.51
C SER A 175 -8.76 -45.40 4.23
N THR A 176 -9.95 -45.31 4.84
CA THR A 176 -10.85 -44.15 4.71
C THR A 176 -11.86 -44.07 5.87
N THR A 177 -12.22 -42.88 6.32
CA THR A 177 -13.27 -42.62 7.34
C THR A 177 -14.08 -41.38 6.95
N ARG A 178 -15.38 -41.35 7.26
CA ARG A 178 -16.20 -40.13 7.19
C ARG A 178 -16.85 -39.84 8.55
N LEU A 179 -16.85 -38.57 8.93
CA LEU A 179 -17.41 -38.06 10.18
C LEU A 179 -18.35 -36.90 9.83
N CYS A 180 -19.61 -36.99 10.24
CA CYS A 180 -20.66 -36.07 9.78
C CYS A 180 -21.59 -35.65 10.93
N ASN A 181 -21.88 -34.35 11.05
CA ASN A 181 -22.86 -33.80 11.98
C ASN A 181 -22.56 -34.11 13.47
N LEU A 182 -21.30 -33.97 13.89
CA LEU A 182 -20.82 -34.24 15.25
C LEU A 182 -20.17 -32.99 15.88
N VAL A 183 -20.31 -32.82 17.19
CA VAL A 183 -19.46 -31.93 17.99
C VAL A 183 -18.33 -32.76 18.60
N PHE A 184 -17.08 -32.39 18.32
CA PHE A 184 -15.89 -32.99 18.92
C PHE A 184 -15.37 -32.10 20.05
N MET A 185 -15.05 -32.74 21.17
CA MET A 185 -14.37 -32.14 22.32
C MET A 185 -13.19 -33.04 22.72
N PRO A 186 -12.12 -32.50 23.33
CA PRO A 186 -10.99 -33.31 23.79
C PRO A 186 -11.42 -34.35 24.82
N ALA A 187 -10.70 -35.47 24.87
CA ALA A 187 -10.84 -36.42 25.96
C ALA A 187 -10.07 -35.93 27.20
N TRP A 188 -10.50 -36.31 28.40
CA TRP A 188 -9.92 -35.87 29.68
C TRP A 188 -8.40 -36.08 29.80
N PHE A 189 -7.84 -37.03 29.03
CA PHE A 189 -6.42 -37.39 29.02
C PHE A 189 -5.67 -36.92 27.75
N SER A 190 -6.34 -36.29 26.78
CA SER A 190 -5.75 -35.94 25.48
C SER A 190 -6.42 -34.73 24.80
N PRO A 191 -5.67 -33.64 24.51
CA PRO A 191 -6.16 -32.54 23.67
C PRO A 191 -6.26 -32.91 22.18
N ILE A 192 -5.81 -34.11 21.77
CA ILE A 192 -5.98 -34.61 20.40
C ILE A 192 -7.39 -35.19 20.27
N MET A 193 -8.22 -34.59 19.41
CA MET A 193 -9.56 -35.13 19.08
C MET A 193 -9.48 -36.14 17.93
N TYR A 194 -8.64 -35.88 16.93
CA TYR A 194 -8.47 -36.78 15.78
C TYR A 194 -7.04 -36.78 15.27
N LYS A 195 -6.55 -37.98 14.96
CA LYS A 195 -5.20 -38.27 14.49
C LYS A 195 -5.26 -39.23 13.31
N THR A 196 -4.43 -38.99 12.31
CA THR A 196 -4.27 -39.91 11.17
C THR A 196 -2.86 -39.83 10.60
N THR A 197 -2.30 -41.00 10.28
CA THR A 197 -0.97 -41.15 9.66
C THR A 197 -1.05 -41.72 8.24
N SER A 198 -2.18 -42.31 7.86
CA SER A 198 -2.39 -42.96 6.56
C SER A 198 -3.87 -43.03 6.20
N GLY A 199 -4.17 -43.30 4.93
CA GLY A 199 -5.56 -43.29 4.44
C GLY A 199 -6.13 -41.87 4.33
N HIS A 200 -7.46 -41.77 4.32
CA HIS A 200 -8.18 -40.52 4.11
C HIS A 200 -9.23 -40.29 5.21
N VAL A 201 -9.44 -39.04 5.63
CA VAL A 201 -10.59 -38.65 6.46
C VAL A 201 -11.38 -37.54 5.78
N GLN A 202 -12.71 -37.66 5.80
CA GLN A 202 -13.65 -36.61 5.40
C GLN A 202 -14.50 -36.17 6.61
N PHE A 203 -14.44 -34.89 6.95
CA PHE A 203 -15.31 -34.24 7.93
C PHE A 203 -16.30 -33.33 7.20
N ASP A 204 -17.60 -33.52 7.43
CA ASP A 204 -18.65 -32.66 6.89
C ASP A 204 -19.56 -32.15 8.00
N ASN A 205 -19.72 -30.82 8.12
CA ASN A 205 -20.65 -30.18 9.06
C ASN A 205 -20.42 -30.63 10.52
N CYS A 206 -19.17 -30.63 10.97
CA CYS A 206 -18.79 -30.92 12.35
C CYS A 206 -18.31 -29.65 13.08
N ASN A 207 -18.53 -29.59 14.39
CA ASN A 207 -17.92 -28.57 15.24
C ASN A 207 -16.76 -29.19 16.04
N PHE A 208 -15.74 -28.39 16.33
CA PHE A 208 -14.59 -28.77 17.15
C PHE A 208 -14.33 -27.66 18.16
N GLU A 209 -14.18 -28.03 19.43
CA GLU A 209 -14.04 -27.09 20.54
C GLU A 209 -12.86 -27.48 21.44
N ASN A 210 -11.95 -26.53 21.71
CA ASN A 210 -10.87 -26.62 22.71
C ASN A 210 -9.87 -27.79 22.56
N GLY A 211 -9.49 -28.16 21.34
CA GLY A 211 -8.51 -29.24 21.11
C GLY A 211 -7.71 -29.10 19.83
N HIS A 212 -7.16 -30.20 19.31
CA HIS A 212 -6.50 -30.20 18.01
C HIS A 212 -6.63 -31.48 17.19
N ILE A 213 -6.42 -31.34 15.87
CA ILE A 213 -6.42 -32.40 14.87
C ILE A 213 -5.00 -32.56 14.32
N GLN A 214 -4.53 -33.80 14.18
CA GLN A 214 -3.20 -34.13 13.62
C GLN A 214 -3.33 -34.98 12.35
N VAL A 215 -2.76 -34.51 11.24
CA VAL A 215 -2.70 -35.24 9.96
C VAL A 215 -1.24 -35.32 9.52
N HIS A 216 -0.69 -36.54 9.51
CA HIS A 216 0.66 -36.81 9.03
C HIS A 216 0.61 -37.45 7.64
N GLY A 217 1.45 -36.98 6.71
CA GLY A 217 1.63 -37.64 5.42
C GLY A 217 2.16 -39.07 5.59
N PRO A 218 1.69 -40.06 4.80
CA PRO A 218 0.87 -39.95 3.58
C PRO A 218 -0.66 -39.85 3.79
N GLY A 219 -1.15 -39.65 5.02
CA GLY A 219 -2.56 -39.35 5.28
C GLY A 219 -3.06 -38.07 4.59
N THR A 220 -4.35 -38.02 4.25
CA THR A 220 -5.00 -36.83 3.67
C THR A 220 -6.36 -36.52 4.30
N CYS A 221 -6.65 -35.23 4.48
CA CYS A 221 -7.87 -34.76 5.13
C CYS A 221 -8.71 -33.89 4.18
N GLN A 222 -10.03 -34.07 4.20
CA GLN A 222 -11.01 -33.16 3.61
C GLN A 222 -11.94 -32.66 4.73
N VAL A 223 -12.08 -31.35 4.87
CA VAL A 223 -12.98 -30.70 5.82
C VAL A 223 -13.92 -29.78 5.05
N LYS A 224 -15.23 -29.89 5.29
CA LYS A 224 -16.27 -29.04 4.69
C LYS A 224 -17.26 -28.55 5.72
N PHE A 225 -17.59 -27.26 5.67
CA PHE A 225 -18.66 -26.64 6.48
C PHE A 225 -18.48 -26.83 8.01
N CYS A 226 -17.25 -26.97 8.48
CA CYS A 226 -16.95 -27.22 9.90
C CYS A 226 -16.61 -25.93 10.66
N THR A 227 -16.94 -25.90 11.95
CA THR A 227 -16.58 -24.80 12.88
C THR A 227 -15.45 -25.23 13.81
N PHE A 228 -14.46 -24.37 14.01
CA PHE A 228 -13.31 -24.59 14.89
C PHE A 228 -13.25 -23.47 15.93
N LYS A 229 -13.70 -23.74 17.16
CA LYS A 229 -13.61 -22.83 18.31
C LYS A 229 -12.39 -23.22 19.14
N ASN A 230 -11.47 -22.26 19.34
CA ASN A 230 -10.18 -22.46 19.99
C ASN A 230 -9.49 -23.81 19.66
N THR A 231 -9.50 -24.17 18.37
CA THR A 231 -9.04 -25.47 17.88
C THR A 231 -7.95 -25.30 16.82
N HIS A 232 -6.96 -26.19 16.85
CA HIS A 232 -5.80 -26.16 15.96
C HIS A 232 -5.77 -27.36 15.00
N ILE A 233 -5.47 -27.12 13.72
CA ILE A 233 -5.21 -28.19 12.74
C ILE A 233 -3.73 -28.24 12.42
N PHE A 234 -3.07 -29.35 12.73
CA PHE A 234 -1.67 -29.63 12.40
C PHE A 234 -1.58 -30.57 11.19
N LEU A 235 -0.99 -30.09 10.10
CA LEU A 235 -0.79 -30.84 8.86
C LEU A 235 0.72 -30.99 8.60
N HIS A 236 1.30 -32.17 8.83
CA HIS A 236 2.75 -32.39 8.77
C HIS A 236 3.14 -33.36 7.64
N ASN A 237 3.99 -32.91 6.70
CA ASN A 237 4.40 -33.60 5.46
C ASN A 237 3.23 -34.08 4.55
N VAL A 238 2.01 -33.54 4.71
CA VAL A 238 0.82 -34.02 3.98
C VAL A 238 0.95 -33.80 2.45
N PRO A 239 0.56 -34.76 1.60
CA PRO A 239 0.67 -34.60 0.15
C PRO A 239 -0.40 -33.64 -0.40
N LEU A 240 -1.65 -33.78 0.06
CA LEU A 240 -2.78 -32.89 -0.26
C LEU A 240 -3.91 -32.99 0.78
N CYS A 241 -4.23 -31.90 1.48
CA CYS A 241 -5.44 -31.75 2.30
C CYS A 241 -6.30 -30.59 1.78
N VAL A 242 -7.60 -30.60 2.05
CA VAL A 242 -8.56 -29.57 1.61
C VAL A 242 -9.44 -29.11 2.78
N LEU A 243 -9.43 -27.82 3.06
CA LEU A 243 -10.35 -27.15 3.98
C LEU A 243 -11.25 -26.20 3.16
N GLU A 244 -12.56 -26.42 3.14
CA GLU A 244 -13.50 -25.58 2.36
C GLU A 244 -14.73 -25.13 3.15
N ASN A 245 -15.10 -23.85 3.03
CA ASN A 245 -16.25 -23.23 3.70
C ASN A 245 -16.25 -23.40 5.24
N CYS A 246 -15.08 -23.40 5.90
CA CYS A 246 -14.96 -23.60 7.35
C CYS A 246 -14.79 -22.27 8.10
N GLU A 247 -15.22 -22.22 9.37
CA GLU A 247 -15.04 -21.07 10.26
C GLU A 247 -14.04 -21.40 11.38
N PHE A 248 -13.10 -20.50 11.65
CA PHE A 248 -12.11 -20.58 12.73
C PHE A 248 -12.22 -19.34 13.63
N VAL A 249 -12.41 -19.54 14.94
CA VAL A 249 -12.73 -18.49 15.92
C VAL A 249 -11.97 -18.73 17.23
N GLY A 250 -11.50 -17.66 17.89
CA GLY A 250 -11.02 -17.74 19.28
C GLY A 250 -9.72 -18.50 19.47
N SER A 251 -8.94 -18.73 18.40
CA SER A 251 -7.77 -19.61 18.49
C SER A 251 -6.57 -18.92 19.17
N GLU A 252 -6.15 -19.46 20.31
CA GLU A 252 -4.99 -18.96 21.08
C GLU A 252 -3.67 -19.14 20.34
N ASN A 253 -3.52 -20.22 19.58
CA ASN A 253 -2.42 -20.40 18.63
C ASN A 253 -2.92 -20.21 17.17
N ASN A 254 -2.15 -20.66 16.18
CA ASN A 254 -2.59 -20.61 14.78
C ASN A 254 -3.75 -21.58 14.56
N SER A 255 -4.84 -21.14 13.92
CA SER A 255 -5.97 -22.02 13.60
C SER A 255 -5.57 -23.20 12.71
N VAL A 256 -4.66 -22.97 11.74
CA VAL A 256 -4.06 -24.03 10.90
C VAL A 256 -2.54 -23.88 10.82
N THR A 257 -1.82 -24.97 11.03
CA THR A 257 -0.36 -25.07 10.83
C THR A 257 -0.05 -26.12 9.77
N VAL A 258 0.71 -25.73 8.75
CA VAL A 258 1.15 -26.59 7.64
C VAL A 258 2.66 -26.69 7.64
N GLU A 259 3.18 -27.86 7.99
CA GLU A 259 4.61 -28.10 8.15
C GLU A 259 5.14 -29.14 7.15
N GLY A 260 6.39 -28.96 6.74
CA GLY A 260 7.18 -30.03 6.14
C GLY A 260 7.07 -30.13 4.62
N HIS A 261 7.84 -31.04 4.04
CA HIS A 261 7.79 -31.30 2.61
C HIS A 261 6.52 -32.10 2.27
N PRO A 262 5.67 -31.65 1.32
CA PRO A 262 4.52 -32.46 0.89
C PRO A 262 4.98 -33.82 0.36
N SER A 263 4.51 -34.91 0.98
CA SER A 263 5.03 -36.25 0.73
C SER A 263 4.96 -36.66 -0.75
N ALA A 264 5.99 -37.37 -1.20
CA ALA A 264 5.99 -38.04 -2.50
C ALA A 264 4.95 -39.17 -2.56
N ASP A 265 4.71 -39.82 -1.43
CA ASP A 265 3.81 -40.96 -1.28
C ASP A 265 2.35 -40.50 -1.28
N LYS A 266 1.68 -40.77 -2.39
CA LYS A 266 0.32 -40.33 -2.67
C LYS A 266 -0.64 -41.47 -2.42
N ASN A 267 -1.44 -41.34 -1.36
CA ASN A 267 -2.54 -42.25 -1.10
C ASN A 267 -3.60 -42.24 -2.24
N TRP A 268 -4.55 -43.18 -2.17
CA TRP A 268 -5.61 -43.31 -3.18
C TRP A 268 -6.42 -42.00 -3.37
N ALA A 269 -6.65 -41.26 -2.28
CA ALA A 269 -7.49 -40.07 -2.26
C ALA A 269 -6.82 -38.86 -2.93
N TYR A 270 -5.50 -38.83 -3.09
CA TYR A 270 -4.79 -37.73 -3.76
C TYR A 270 -5.34 -37.45 -5.17
N LYS A 271 -5.63 -38.50 -5.96
CA LYS A 271 -6.24 -38.34 -7.31
C LYS A 271 -7.69 -37.83 -7.24
N TYR A 272 -8.46 -38.29 -6.25
CA TYR A 272 -9.85 -37.87 -6.01
C TYR A 272 -9.93 -36.40 -5.59
N LEU A 273 -9.08 -35.97 -4.65
CA LEU A 273 -8.98 -34.58 -4.20
C LEU A 273 -8.55 -33.65 -5.35
N LEU A 274 -7.56 -34.03 -6.17
CA LEU A 274 -7.23 -33.27 -7.40
C LEU A 274 -8.37 -33.24 -8.42
N GLY A 275 -9.21 -34.27 -8.49
CA GLY A 275 -10.42 -34.30 -9.31
C GLY A 275 -11.44 -33.26 -8.83
N LEU A 276 -11.79 -33.30 -7.54
CA LEU A 276 -12.69 -32.34 -6.88
C LEU A 276 -12.26 -30.87 -7.07
N ILE A 277 -10.97 -30.61 -6.91
CA ILE A 277 -10.40 -29.25 -7.02
C ILE A 277 -10.50 -28.73 -8.46
N LYS A 278 -10.40 -29.61 -9.46
CA LYS A 278 -10.56 -29.27 -10.89
C LYS A 278 -12.01 -29.21 -11.36
N SER A 279 -12.94 -29.96 -10.75
CA SER A 279 -14.35 -29.95 -11.12
C SER A 279 -15.14 -28.82 -10.45
N SER A 280 -14.74 -28.39 -9.26
CA SER A 280 -15.22 -27.14 -8.69
C SER A 280 -14.76 -25.95 -9.54
N PRO A 281 -15.64 -24.97 -9.86
CA PRO A 281 -15.27 -23.86 -10.74
C PRO A 281 -14.22 -22.96 -10.08
N THR A 282 -12.97 -23.08 -10.55
CA THR A 282 -11.93 -22.08 -10.32
C THR A 282 -12.44 -20.77 -10.90
N PHE A 283 -12.66 -19.75 -10.06
CA PHE A 283 -13.06 -18.43 -10.56
C PHE A 283 -11.88 -17.78 -11.29
N LEU A 284 -11.72 -18.05 -12.58
CA LEU A 284 -11.11 -17.10 -13.51
C LEU A 284 -12.27 -16.53 -14.33
N PRO A 285 -12.80 -15.35 -13.99
CA PRO A 285 -13.80 -14.70 -14.82
C PRO A 285 -13.19 -14.48 -16.21
N THR A 286 -13.77 -15.12 -17.22
CA THR A 286 -13.76 -14.58 -18.57
C THR A 286 -14.67 -13.36 -18.53
N GLU A 287 -14.12 -12.20 -18.24
CA GLU A 287 -14.82 -10.94 -18.47
C GLU A 287 -14.97 -10.80 -19.99
N ASP A 288 -16.21 -10.93 -20.48
CA ASP A 288 -16.53 -10.80 -21.89
C ASP A 288 -16.09 -9.43 -22.40
N SER A 289 -15.27 -9.43 -23.45
CA SER A 289 -14.58 -8.25 -23.95
C SER A 289 -15.46 -7.38 -24.83
N ASP A 290 -16.55 -6.82 -24.27
CA ASP A 290 -17.40 -5.83 -24.93
C ASP A 290 -18.26 -5.04 -23.90
N PHE A 291 -17.64 -4.13 -23.11
CA PHE A 291 -18.32 -2.95 -22.52
C PHE A 291 -17.38 -1.90 -21.86
N LEU A 292 -16.20 -1.62 -22.45
CA LEU A 292 -15.32 -0.53 -21.98
C LEU A 292 -14.80 0.37 -23.11
N MET A 293 -15.67 1.27 -23.59
CA MET A 293 -15.31 2.52 -24.27
C MET A 293 -16.28 3.64 -23.82
N SER A 294 -15.87 4.90 -24.01
CA SER A 294 -16.53 6.14 -23.53
C SER A 294 -16.83 6.19 -22.02
N LEU A 295 -15.84 6.62 -21.22
CA LEU A 295 -16.08 7.34 -19.97
C LEU A 295 -16.08 8.85 -20.28
N ASP A 296 -17.18 9.35 -20.84
CA ASP A 296 -17.42 10.80 -20.90
C ASP A 296 -17.84 11.32 -19.51
N LEU A 297 -17.19 12.38 -19.06
CA LEU A 297 -17.28 12.88 -17.69
C LEU A 297 -18.34 14.00 -17.56
N GLU A 298 -19.61 13.68 -17.78
CA GLU A 298 -20.72 14.59 -17.47
C GLU A 298 -21.40 14.29 -16.13
N SER A 299 -21.80 15.36 -15.44
CA SER A 299 -22.31 15.32 -14.08
C SER A 299 -23.80 14.95 -13.99
N ARG A 300 -24.12 13.88 -13.26
CA ARG A 300 -25.46 13.68 -12.67
C ARG A 300 -25.38 13.17 -11.24
N ASP A 301 -25.84 13.99 -10.30
CA ASP A 301 -26.26 13.54 -8.98
C ASP A 301 -27.53 12.68 -9.12
N GLN A 302 -27.39 11.36 -9.01
CA GLN A 302 -28.51 10.45 -8.78
C GLN A 302 -28.06 9.28 -7.90
N ALA A 303 -28.73 9.10 -6.76
CA ALA A 303 -28.39 8.05 -5.80
C ALA A 303 -28.85 6.69 -6.32
N TRP A 304 -27.92 5.75 -6.54
CA TRP A 304 -28.26 4.42 -7.00
C TRP A 304 -28.70 3.52 -5.83
N SER A 305 -29.93 3.01 -5.91
CA SER A 305 -30.48 2.01 -5.01
C SER A 305 -29.87 0.62 -5.27
N PRO A 306 -29.56 -0.18 -4.22
CA PRO A 306 -29.21 -1.58 -4.40
C PRO A 306 -30.39 -2.38 -4.95
N LYS A 307 -30.20 -3.11 -6.06
CA LYS A 307 -31.15 -4.14 -6.51
C LYS A 307 -31.11 -5.30 -5.52
N THR A 308 -32.13 -5.43 -4.67
CA THR A 308 -32.33 -6.62 -3.85
C THR A 308 -32.81 -7.77 -4.74
N CYS A 309 -32.31 -8.99 -4.51
CA CYS A 309 -32.81 -10.17 -5.20
C CYS A 309 -34.25 -10.48 -4.73
N ASP A 310 -35.15 -10.81 -5.66
CA ASP A 310 -36.50 -11.22 -5.33
C ASP A 310 -36.51 -12.48 -4.45
N ILE A 311 -37.20 -12.40 -3.32
CA ILE A 311 -37.45 -13.54 -2.44
C ILE A 311 -38.88 -14.00 -2.68
N VAL A 312 -39.03 -14.94 -3.63
CA VAL A 312 -40.27 -15.70 -3.77
C VAL A 312 -40.44 -16.59 -2.54
N ILE A 313 -41.58 -16.46 -1.87
CA ILE A 313 -42.04 -17.37 -0.81
C ILE A 313 -43.35 -17.97 -1.32
N GLU A 314 -43.41 -19.28 -1.44
CA GLU A 314 -44.63 -19.98 -1.83
C GLU A 314 -45.62 -19.97 -0.66
N GLY A 315 -46.70 -19.21 -0.81
CA GLY A 315 -47.79 -19.14 0.17
C GLY A 315 -48.80 -20.26 -0.04
N SER A 316 -49.25 -20.88 1.06
CA SER A 316 -50.29 -21.90 1.03
C SER A 316 -51.67 -21.34 0.62
N GLN A 317 -52.38 -22.13 -0.18
CA GLN A 317 -53.81 -22.01 -0.49
C GLN A 317 -54.63 -22.22 0.82
N SER A 318 -55.84 -21.67 1.06
CA SER A 318 -56.80 -20.78 0.35
C SER A 318 -57.95 -20.42 1.36
N PRO A 319 -59.16 -19.92 1.01
CA PRO A 319 -59.64 -19.14 -0.14
C PRO A 319 -60.45 -17.86 0.24
N THR A 320 -60.98 -17.16 -0.79
CA THR A 320 -62.18 -16.27 -0.77
C THR A 320 -62.10 -14.87 -0.12
N SER A 321 -63.11 -14.04 -0.44
CA SER A 321 -63.13 -12.56 -0.43
C SER A 321 -64.58 -12.04 -0.26
N PRO A 322 -64.92 -10.72 -0.35
CA PRO A 322 -64.12 -9.48 -0.33
C PRO A 322 -64.66 -8.35 0.62
N ALA A 323 -63.94 -7.21 0.63
CA ALA A 323 -64.43 -5.82 0.84
C ALA A 323 -65.04 -5.34 2.19
N SER A 324 -64.47 -4.27 2.78
CA SER A 324 -65.02 -2.89 2.69
C SER A 324 -64.34 -1.87 3.65
N SER A 325 -64.44 -0.58 3.27
CA SER A 325 -64.30 0.69 4.03
C SER A 325 -63.57 0.81 5.39
N SER A 326 -62.75 1.86 5.49
CA SER A 326 -62.26 2.51 6.72
C SER A 326 -63.40 3.31 7.44
N PRO A 327 -63.23 3.83 8.70
CA PRO A 327 -62.38 5.02 8.95
C PRO A 327 -61.70 5.15 10.36
N LYS A 328 -60.92 6.24 10.52
CA LYS A 328 -60.43 6.87 11.78
C LYS A 328 -61.44 7.99 12.23
N PRO A 329 -61.24 8.93 13.21
CA PRO A 329 -60.03 9.30 14.00
C PRO A 329 -60.16 9.81 15.48
N GLY A 330 -59.00 10.06 16.13
CA GLY A 330 -58.76 11.09 17.19
C GLY A 330 -58.93 10.66 18.68
N SER A 331 -58.37 11.32 19.71
CA SER A 331 -57.30 12.36 19.92
C SER A 331 -57.01 12.47 21.47
N LYS A 332 -56.21 13.35 22.14
CA LYS A 332 -55.40 14.57 21.86
C LYS A 332 -54.48 14.93 23.09
N ALA A 333 -53.28 15.54 22.89
CA ALA A 333 -52.43 16.28 23.89
C ALA A 333 -51.88 15.52 25.14
N GLY A 334 -50.88 15.98 25.93
CA GLY A 334 -49.88 17.08 25.77
C GLY A 334 -48.99 17.41 27.02
N SER A 335 -47.83 18.08 26.80
CA SER A 335 -47.02 19.02 27.67
C SER A 335 -46.28 18.65 29.01
N GLN A 336 -44.95 18.96 29.05
CA GLN A 336 -44.11 19.64 30.12
C GLN A 336 -43.84 18.94 31.51
N GLU A 337 -42.81 19.21 32.37
CA GLU A 337 -41.58 20.10 32.40
C GLU A 337 -40.51 19.73 33.51
N ALA A 338 -39.27 20.31 33.43
CA ALA A 338 -38.26 20.69 34.49
C ALA A 338 -37.67 19.67 35.55
N GLU A 339 -36.62 19.92 36.40
CA GLU A 339 -35.24 20.52 36.30
C GLU A 339 -34.39 20.29 37.64
N VAL A 340 -33.05 20.55 37.68
CA VAL A 340 -32.10 20.69 38.87
C VAL A 340 -31.59 19.38 39.57
N GLY A 341 -30.42 19.22 40.25
CA GLY A 341 -29.13 19.98 40.40
C GLY A 341 -28.25 19.64 41.68
N SER A 342 -27.03 20.23 41.83
CA SER A 342 -26.17 20.42 43.06
C SER A 342 -25.02 19.43 43.53
N ASP A 343 -23.74 19.88 43.37
CA ASP A 343 -22.50 19.94 44.22
C ASP A 343 -21.97 18.87 45.26
N GLY A 344 -20.62 18.78 45.39
CA GLY A 344 -19.85 18.17 46.53
C GLY A 344 -18.30 18.05 46.34
N GLU A 345 -17.47 18.20 47.40
CA GLU A 345 -15.96 18.24 47.36
C GLU A 345 -15.25 17.39 48.48
N ARG A 346 -13.90 17.19 48.33
CA ARG A 346 -12.82 16.79 49.32
C ARG A 346 -12.33 15.32 49.36
N VAL A 347 -11.09 14.95 49.78
CA VAL A 347 -9.69 15.50 49.71
C VAL A 347 -8.68 14.45 50.31
N ALA A 348 -7.38 14.51 49.93
CA ALA A 348 -6.17 14.01 50.64
C ALA A 348 -5.57 12.57 50.47
N GLN A 349 -4.24 12.57 50.29
CA GLN A 349 -3.16 11.70 50.85
C GLN A 349 -2.62 10.42 50.16
N THR A 350 -1.29 10.30 50.28
CA THR A 350 -0.28 9.26 49.93
C THR A 350 0.42 8.81 51.26
N PRO A 351 1.45 7.90 51.36
CA PRO A 351 2.50 7.54 50.37
C PRO A 351 3.20 6.12 50.46
N ASP A 352 4.29 6.00 49.69
CA ASP A 352 5.57 5.27 49.91
C ASP A 352 5.79 3.72 49.77
N SER A 353 6.92 3.40 49.09
CA SER A 353 7.81 2.20 49.22
C SER A 353 7.32 0.82 48.71
N SER A 354 8.18 -0.16 48.34
CA SER A 354 9.55 -0.17 47.77
C SER A 354 9.93 -1.59 47.24
N ASP A 355 10.87 -1.67 46.30
CA ASP A 355 11.74 -2.83 45.97
C ASP A 355 11.17 -4.09 45.25
N GLY A 356 12.07 -4.92 44.68
CA GLY A 356 11.83 -6.36 44.36
C GLY A 356 11.69 -6.78 42.88
N GLY A 357 12.79 -7.22 42.23
CA GLY A 357 12.82 -7.53 40.79
C GLY A 357 12.41 -8.94 40.29
N LEU A 358 12.15 -9.00 38.97
CA LEU A 358 12.31 -10.11 37.99
C LEU A 358 11.30 -11.29 37.94
N SER A 359 10.45 -11.25 36.89
CA SER A 359 9.87 -12.41 36.13
C SER A 359 8.82 -13.29 36.83
N PRO A 360 7.93 -14.03 36.10
CA PRO A 360 7.93 -14.38 34.68
C PRO A 360 6.60 -14.04 33.94
N SER A 361 6.16 -14.90 33.02
CA SER A 361 4.96 -14.79 32.14
C SER A 361 3.67 -15.37 32.74
N GLY A 362 2.50 -14.82 32.37
CA GLY A 362 1.18 -15.44 32.61
C GLY A 362 0.01 -14.56 32.15
N GLU A 363 -1.09 -15.17 31.71
CA GLU A 363 -2.25 -14.60 31.02
C GLU A 363 -3.03 -13.43 31.68
N ASP A 364 -3.50 -12.52 30.81
CA ASP A 364 -4.81 -11.84 30.72
C ASP A 364 -5.86 -12.00 31.86
N GLU A 365 -6.40 -10.86 32.35
CA GLU A 365 -7.87 -10.66 32.48
C GLU A 365 -8.27 -9.15 32.55
N ASP A 366 -9.44 -8.85 31.95
CA ASP A 366 -10.40 -7.75 32.07
C ASP A 366 -10.05 -6.23 32.13
N GLU A 367 -10.38 -5.59 31.00
CA GLU A 367 -11.29 -4.44 30.80
C GLU A 367 -11.45 -3.30 31.84
N ASP A 368 -11.02 -2.12 31.37
CA ASP A 368 -11.78 -0.87 31.21
C ASP A 368 -11.85 0.29 32.24
N GLN A 369 -11.54 1.46 31.66
CA GLN A 369 -12.09 2.79 31.91
C GLN A 369 -12.10 3.38 33.34
N LEU A 370 -11.29 4.43 33.53
CA LEU A 370 -11.85 5.80 33.38
C LEU A 370 -10.81 6.92 33.12
N MET A 371 -10.98 7.54 31.96
CA MET A 371 -10.67 8.93 31.59
C MET A 371 -9.86 9.86 32.53
N TYR A 372 -8.66 10.25 32.05
CA TYR A 372 -8.14 11.61 32.28
C TYR A 372 -8.67 12.58 31.21
N ARG A 373 -9.76 13.29 31.53
CA ARG A 373 -10.52 14.13 30.59
C ARG A 373 -10.00 15.57 30.56
N LEU A 374 -8.88 15.82 29.88
CA LEU A 374 -8.36 17.18 29.68
C LEU A 374 -9.19 17.96 28.63
N SER A 375 -10.06 18.84 29.11
CA SER A 375 -11.12 19.47 28.33
C SER A 375 -10.65 20.71 27.52
N TYR A 376 -10.14 20.49 26.31
CA TYR A 376 -10.05 21.55 25.29
C TYR A 376 -11.34 21.65 24.47
N GLN A 377 -12.09 22.73 24.65
CA GLN A 377 -13.27 23.05 23.81
C GLN A 377 -12.82 23.48 22.40
N VAL A 378 -12.72 22.53 21.47
CA VAL A 378 -12.59 22.85 20.05
C VAL A 378 -13.98 23.19 19.49
N GLN A 379 -14.24 24.48 19.28
CA GLN A 379 -15.37 24.90 18.45
C GLN A 379 -15.13 24.44 17.00
N GLY A 380 -15.81 23.38 16.59
CA GLY A 380 -15.70 22.86 15.23
C GLY A 380 -16.27 23.85 14.19
N PRO A 381 -15.51 24.23 13.15
CA PRO A 381 -16.08 25.00 12.05
C PRO A 381 -17.14 24.17 11.32
N ARG A 382 -18.26 24.80 10.99
CA ARG A 382 -19.40 24.13 10.30
C ARG A 382 -18.96 23.53 8.96
N PRO A 383 -19.55 22.39 8.53
CA PRO A 383 -19.26 21.81 7.23
C PRO A 383 -19.72 22.75 6.10
N VAL A 384 -18.78 23.32 5.37
CA VAL A 384 -19.06 23.96 4.07
C VAL A 384 -19.25 22.84 3.04
N LEU A 385 -20.34 22.94 2.28
CA LEU A 385 -20.72 21.97 1.25
C LEU A 385 -19.63 21.80 0.17
N GLY A 386 -19.62 20.64 -0.47
CA GLY A 386 -18.54 20.21 -1.35
C GLY A 386 -18.28 21.14 -2.54
N GLY A 387 -17.13 21.82 -2.52
CA GLY A 387 -16.56 22.49 -3.69
C GLY A 387 -15.54 21.59 -4.39
N SER A 388 -15.73 21.33 -5.68
CA SER A 388 -14.74 20.61 -6.49
C SER A 388 -13.44 21.44 -6.60
N PHE A 389 -12.36 20.95 -6.00
CA PHE A 389 -11.01 21.49 -6.18
C PHE A 389 -10.23 20.77 -7.28
N LEU A 390 -10.92 20.38 -8.36
CA LEU A 390 -10.28 20.33 -9.68
C LEU A 390 -9.95 21.76 -10.11
N GLY A 391 -8.72 22.20 -9.80
CA GLY A 391 -8.16 23.39 -10.42
C GLY A 391 -8.17 23.23 -11.96
N PRO A 392 -8.38 24.31 -12.73
CA PRO A 392 -8.49 24.20 -14.18
C PRO A 392 -7.22 23.60 -14.79
N PRO A 393 -7.32 22.77 -15.85
CA PRO A 393 -6.16 22.19 -16.50
C PRO A 393 -5.16 23.26 -16.95
N LEU A 394 -3.87 23.04 -16.68
CA LEU A 394 -2.81 23.91 -17.20
C LEU A 394 -2.87 23.90 -18.75
N PRO A 395 -2.92 25.07 -19.42
CA PRO A 395 -3.21 25.12 -20.85
C PRO A 395 -2.20 24.33 -21.70
N GLY A 396 -2.69 23.31 -22.42
CA GLY A 396 -1.95 22.61 -23.46
C GLY A 396 -1.26 21.30 -23.06
N ALA A 397 -1.43 20.80 -21.83
CA ALA A 397 -0.80 19.56 -21.36
C ALA A 397 -1.83 18.52 -20.88
N SER A 398 -2.62 17.97 -21.80
CA SER A 398 -3.37 16.73 -21.54
C SER A 398 -2.38 15.56 -21.50
N ILE A 399 -1.91 15.19 -20.30
CA ILE A 399 -1.13 13.97 -20.11
C ILE A 399 -2.08 12.78 -20.29
N GLN A 400 -2.19 12.30 -21.53
CA GLN A 400 -2.48 10.90 -21.77
C GLN A 400 -1.37 10.11 -21.08
N LEU A 401 -1.70 9.33 -20.05
CA LEU A 401 -0.73 8.39 -19.52
C LEU A 401 -0.36 7.42 -20.66
N PRO A 402 0.94 7.16 -20.91
CA PRO A 402 1.36 6.09 -21.79
C PRO A 402 0.62 4.78 -21.46
N SER A 403 0.24 4.00 -22.46
CA SER A 403 -0.57 2.79 -22.28
C SER A 403 0.07 1.72 -21.38
N CYS A 404 1.39 1.78 -21.17
CA CYS A 404 2.11 0.96 -20.19
C CYS A 404 1.88 1.36 -18.71
N LEU A 405 1.25 2.50 -18.44
CA LEU A 405 0.88 2.97 -17.09
C LEU A 405 -0.61 2.75 -16.77
N VAL A 406 -1.22 1.77 -17.44
CA VAL A 406 -2.54 1.22 -17.09
C VAL A 406 -2.32 -0.11 -16.38
N LEU A 407 -3.02 -0.33 -15.28
CA LEU A 407 -2.94 -1.58 -14.53
C LEU A 407 -3.61 -2.71 -15.31
N ASN A 408 -2.80 -3.65 -15.79
CA ASN A 408 -3.28 -4.90 -16.35
C ASN A 408 -4.06 -5.70 -15.28
N SER A 409 -5.12 -6.39 -15.70
CA SER A 409 -5.89 -7.28 -14.84
C SER A 409 -5.04 -8.48 -14.40
N LEU A 410 -5.42 -9.13 -13.29
CA LEU A 410 -4.75 -10.34 -12.82
C LEU A 410 -4.74 -11.44 -13.90
N GLN A 411 -5.80 -11.54 -14.71
CA GLN A 411 -5.90 -12.52 -15.78
C GLN A 411 -4.89 -12.25 -16.91
N GLN A 412 -4.75 -10.98 -17.32
CA GLN A 412 -3.76 -10.56 -18.32
C GLN A 412 -2.32 -10.79 -17.81
N GLU A 413 -2.07 -10.53 -16.52
CA GLU A 413 -0.73 -10.73 -15.96
C GLU A 413 -0.36 -12.20 -15.75
N LEU A 414 -1.31 -13.05 -15.35
CA LEU A 414 -1.07 -14.51 -15.33
C LEU A 414 -0.88 -15.06 -16.77
N GLN A 415 -1.54 -14.50 -17.78
CA GLN A 415 -1.31 -14.88 -19.19
C GLN A 415 0.08 -14.47 -19.69
N LYS A 416 0.59 -13.32 -19.25
CA LYS A 416 1.93 -12.81 -19.58
C LYS A 416 3.05 -13.56 -18.85
N ASP A 417 2.80 -13.95 -17.61
CA ASP A 417 3.77 -14.51 -16.67
C ASP A 417 3.53 -16.01 -16.44
N LYS A 418 4.22 -16.84 -17.22
CA LYS A 418 4.08 -18.31 -17.18
C LYS A 418 4.45 -18.92 -15.82
N GLU A 419 5.39 -18.30 -15.08
CA GLU A 419 5.77 -18.76 -13.75
C GLU A 419 4.68 -18.42 -12.72
N ALA A 420 4.12 -17.20 -12.79
CA ALA A 420 2.97 -16.83 -11.98
C ALA A 420 1.75 -17.73 -12.27
N MET A 421 1.48 -18.07 -13.53
CA MET A 421 0.42 -19.02 -13.89
C MET A 421 0.68 -20.42 -13.34
N ALA A 422 1.92 -20.92 -13.45
CA ALA A 422 2.31 -22.22 -12.90
C ALA A 422 2.16 -22.26 -11.36
N LEU A 423 2.50 -21.17 -10.68
CA LEU A 423 2.27 -21.02 -9.23
C LEU A 423 0.77 -20.97 -8.88
N ALA A 424 -0.04 -20.18 -9.60
CA ALA A 424 -1.49 -20.07 -9.36
C ALA A 424 -2.25 -21.40 -9.55
N ASN A 425 -1.80 -22.20 -10.53
CA ASN A 425 -2.34 -23.53 -10.84
C ASN A 425 -1.75 -24.66 -9.96
N SER A 426 -0.71 -24.39 -9.17
CA SER A 426 -0.10 -25.38 -8.29
C SER A 426 -0.96 -25.63 -7.05
N VAL A 427 -1.13 -26.90 -6.68
CA VAL A 427 -1.86 -27.33 -5.48
C VAL A 427 -1.12 -28.49 -4.84
N GLN A 428 -0.50 -28.23 -3.67
CA GLN A 428 0.34 -29.15 -2.92
C GLN A 428 0.26 -28.82 -1.42
N GLY A 429 0.37 -29.82 -0.55
CA GLY A 429 0.28 -29.61 0.90
C GLY A 429 -1.15 -29.37 1.36
N CYS A 430 -1.56 -28.11 1.55
CA CYS A 430 -2.92 -27.75 1.95
C CYS A 430 -3.60 -26.80 0.95
N LEU A 431 -4.87 -27.03 0.63
CA LEU A 431 -5.77 -26.05 0.00
C LEU A 431 -6.77 -25.55 1.05
N ILE A 432 -6.89 -24.24 1.19
CA ILE A 432 -7.84 -23.57 2.08
C ILE A 432 -8.71 -22.63 1.21
N ARG A 433 -10.02 -22.85 1.16
CA ARG A 433 -10.92 -22.13 0.24
C ARG A 433 -12.20 -21.66 0.91
N LYS A 434 -12.56 -20.37 0.73
CA LYS A 434 -13.78 -19.74 1.28
C LYS A 434 -13.93 -19.88 2.81
N CYS A 435 -12.85 -20.07 3.53
CA CYS A 435 -12.85 -20.15 4.99
C CYS A 435 -12.83 -18.75 5.62
N LEU A 436 -13.40 -18.63 6.81
CA LEU A 436 -13.36 -17.43 7.65
C LEU A 436 -12.45 -17.69 8.85
N PHE A 437 -11.39 -16.89 8.99
CA PHE A 437 -10.50 -16.89 10.16
C PHE A 437 -10.69 -15.58 10.92
N ARG A 438 -11.07 -15.66 12.19
CA ARG A 438 -11.35 -14.47 12.98
C ARG A 438 -11.00 -14.56 14.46
N ASP A 439 -10.82 -13.38 15.05
CA ASP A 439 -10.90 -13.14 16.49
C ASP A 439 -9.98 -14.09 17.29
N GLY A 440 -8.66 -14.09 17.01
CA GLY A 440 -7.67 -15.03 17.58
C GLY A 440 -6.21 -14.65 17.30
N LYS A 441 -5.23 -15.34 17.90
CA LYS A 441 -3.81 -14.92 17.81
C LYS A 441 -3.16 -15.25 16.44
N GLY A 442 -3.67 -16.19 15.65
CA GLY A 442 -3.16 -16.41 14.29
C GLY A 442 -4.06 -17.26 13.38
N GLY A 443 -4.10 -16.91 12.09
CA GLY A 443 -4.87 -17.66 11.07
C GLY A 443 -4.13 -18.92 10.58
N VAL A 444 -3.30 -18.76 9.54
CA VAL A 444 -2.54 -19.86 8.93
C VAL A 444 -1.04 -19.66 9.08
N PHE A 445 -0.34 -20.67 9.60
CA PHE A 445 1.11 -20.73 9.67
C PHE A 445 1.66 -21.82 8.76
N VAL A 446 2.65 -21.49 7.93
CA VAL A 446 3.31 -22.42 7.02
C VAL A 446 4.81 -22.41 7.32
N CYS A 447 5.35 -23.56 7.68
CA CYS A 447 6.71 -23.70 8.19
C CYS A 447 7.46 -24.89 7.59
N SER A 448 8.80 -24.84 7.69
CA SER A 448 9.70 -25.99 7.46
C SER A 448 9.53 -26.63 6.07
N HIS A 449 9.51 -25.83 5.00
CA HIS A 449 9.22 -26.20 3.59
C HIS A 449 7.75 -26.48 3.24
N GLY A 450 6.82 -26.20 4.17
CA GLY A 450 5.38 -26.32 4.00
C GLY A 450 4.84 -25.59 2.76
N ARG A 451 3.76 -26.14 2.19
CA ARG A 451 3.09 -25.56 1.01
C ARG A 451 1.59 -25.43 1.25
N ALA A 452 1.05 -24.24 0.99
CA ALA A 452 -0.38 -23.98 1.13
C ALA A 452 -0.92 -23.05 0.03
N LYS A 453 -2.08 -23.38 -0.53
CA LYS A 453 -2.89 -22.50 -1.39
C LYS A 453 -4.09 -21.99 -0.62
N MET A 454 -4.37 -20.69 -0.72
CA MET A 454 -5.43 -19.98 0.00
C MET A 454 -6.25 -19.17 -1.02
N GLU A 455 -7.49 -19.56 -1.28
CA GLU A 455 -8.34 -18.97 -2.32
C GLU A 455 -9.68 -18.45 -1.75
N GLY A 456 -9.95 -17.16 -1.89
CA GLY A 456 -11.24 -16.57 -1.49
C GLY A 456 -11.56 -16.59 0.00
N ASN A 457 -10.55 -16.67 0.89
CA ASN A 457 -10.75 -16.68 2.34
C ASN A 457 -10.83 -15.26 2.92
N ILE A 458 -11.43 -15.14 4.11
CA ILE A 458 -11.51 -13.90 4.88
C ILE A 458 -10.69 -14.07 6.16
N PHE A 459 -9.77 -13.14 6.42
CA PHE A 459 -8.97 -13.07 7.63
C PHE A 459 -9.25 -11.73 8.32
N ARG A 460 -9.84 -11.74 9.53
CA ARG A 460 -10.20 -10.52 10.27
C ARG A 460 -9.84 -10.55 11.75
N ASN A 461 -9.42 -9.43 12.33
CA ASN A 461 -9.19 -9.28 13.79
C ASN A 461 -8.14 -10.27 14.38
N LEU A 462 -7.23 -10.81 13.56
CA LEU A 462 -6.18 -11.74 13.99
C LEU A 462 -4.90 -11.00 14.40
N THR A 463 -3.96 -11.57 15.17
CA THR A 463 -2.64 -10.92 15.31
C THR A 463 -1.87 -10.95 13.99
N TYR A 464 -1.69 -12.15 13.41
CA TYR A 464 -1.20 -12.33 12.04
C TYR A 464 -2.21 -13.17 11.24
N ALA A 465 -2.58 -12.75 10.03
CA ALA A 465 -3.46 -13.56 9.19
C ALA A 465 -2.71 -14.77 8.59
N VAL A 466 -1.56 -14.52 7.95
CA VAL A 466 -0.73 -15.59 7.37
C VAL A 466 0.75 -15.40 7.69
N ARG A 467 1.40 -16.46 8.17
CA ARG A 467 2.84 -16.51 8.45
C ARG A 467 3.51 -17.58 7.58
N CYS A 468 4.56 -17.23 6.84
CA CYS A 468 5.30 -18.13 5.94
C CYS A 468 6.80 -18.10 6.28
N ILE A 469 7.33 -19.18 6.85
CA ILE A 469 8.69 -19.22 7.43
C ILE A 469 9.47 -20.47 7.02
N HIS A 470 10.80 -20.39 6.94
CA HIS A 470 11.73 -21.51 6.65
C HIS A 470 11.46 -22.18 5.28
N ASN A 471 11.82 -21.50 4.18
CA ASN A 471 11.74 -22.00 2.80
C ASN A 471 10.33 -22.51 2.37
N SER A 472 9.29 -22.07 3.08
CA SER A 472 7.89 -22.40 2.82
C SER A 472 7.31 -21.61 1.65
N LYS A 473 6.25 -22.12 1.02
CA LYS A 473 5.62 -21.49 -0.15
C LYS A 473 4.10 -21.34 0.02
N ILE A 474 3.62 -20.11 -0.06
CA ILE A 474 2.19 -19.77 -0.02
C ILE A 474 1.69 -19.32 -1.40
N ILE A 475 0.45 -19.69 -1.74
CA ILE A 475 -0.24 -19.25 -2.96
C ILE A 475 -1.56 -18.61 -2.53
N MET A 476 -1.58 -17.29 -2.33
CA MET A 476 -2.75 -16.54 -1.87
C MET A 476 -3.44 -15.85 -3.04
N LEU A 477 -4.66 -16.28 -3.37
CA LEU A 477 -5.48 -15.73 -4.45
C LEU A 477 -6.79 -15.14 -3.92
N ARG A 478 -6.98 -13.83 -4.14
CA ARG A 478 -8.24 -13.10 -3.83
C ARG A 478 -8.80 -13.32 -2.42
N ASN A 479 -7.95 -13.25 -1.41
CA ASN A 479 -8.35 -13.25 0.00
C ASN A 479 -8.54 -11.80 0.49
N ASP A 480 -9.47 -11.59 1.43
CA ASP A 480 -9.60 -10.35 2.20
C ASP A 480 -8.82 -10.50 3.53
N ILE A 481 -7.94 -9.54 3.83
CA ILE A 481 -7.06 -9.57 5.02
C ILE A 481 -7.10 -8.22 5.73
N TYR A 482 -7.79 -8.13 6.87
CA TYR A 482 -8.00 -6.85 7.53
C TYR A 482 -8.06 -6.83 9.06
N ARG A 483 -7.85 -5.63 9.62
CA ARG A 483 -7.85 -5.37 11.07
C ARG A 483 -6.91 -6.29 11.87
N CYS A 484 -5.79 -6.73 11.28
CA CYS A 484 -4.81 -7.50 12.02
C CYS A 484 -4.12 -6.65 13.11
N ARG A 485 -3.90 -7.22 14.30
CA ARG A 485 -3.21 -6.54 15.42
C ARG A 485 -1.71 -6.36 15.17
N ALA A 486 -1.13 -7.13 14.24
CA ALA A 486 0.22 -6.96 13.72
C ALA A 486 0.19 -6.86 12.18
N SER A 487 1.18 -7.43 11.48
CA SER A 487 1.27 -7.45 10.02
C SER A 487 0.31 -8.47 9.39
N GLY A 488 -0.28 -8.14 8.23
CA GLY A 488 -1.26 -8.99 7.55
C GLY A 488 -0.66 -10.32 7.08
N ILE A 489 0.27 -10.25 6.12
CA ILE A 489 1.06 -11.41 5.65
C ILE A 489 2.53 -11.21 6.05
N PHE A 490 3.11 -12.17 6.76
CA PHE A 490 4.48 -12.12 7.25
C PHE A 490 5.33 -13.24 6.63
N LEU A 491 6.38 -12.88 5.89
CA LEU A 491 7.32 -13.82 5.27
C LEU A 491 8.72 -13.65 5.86
N ARG A 492 9.36 -14.75 6.28
CA ARG A 492 10.68 -14.72 6.91
C ARG A 492 11.49 -15.97 6.57
N LEU A 493 12.83 -15.86 6.50
CA LEU A 493 13.75 -16.99 6.31
C LEU A 493 13.41 -17.79 5.04
N GLU A 494 13.64 -17.14 3.90
CA GLU A 494 13.50 -17.71 2.55
C GLU A 494 12.05 -18.15 2.17
N GLY A 495 11.05 -17.78 2.98
CA GLY A 495 9.63 -17.93 2.61
C GLY A 495 9.26 -17.15 1.33
N GLY A 496 8.36 -17.70 0.53
CA GLY A 496 7.96 -17.10 -0.75
C GLY A 496 6.67 -17.69 -1.34
N GLY A 497 6.57 -17.68 -2.67
CA GLY A 497 5.38 -18.10 -3.42
C GLY A 497 4.67 -16.91 -4.09
N LEU A 498 3.35 -17.02 -4.27
CA LEU A 498 2.51 -16.05 -5.00
C LEU A 498 1.47 -15.43 -4.07
N ILE A 499 1.39 -14.10 -4.06
CA ILE A 499 0.33 -13.33 -3.39
C ILE A 499 -0.31 -12.47 -4.46
N ALA A 500 -1.49 -12.86 -4.97
CA ALA A 500 -2.10 -12.18 -6.10
C ALA A 500 -3.61 -11.90 -5.99
N GLY A 501 -4.02 -10.70 -6.42
CA GLY A 501 -5.41 -10.26 -6.43
C GLY A 501 -6.08 -10.14 -5.04
N ASN A 502 -5.31 -10.14 -3.95
CA ASN A 502 -5.82 -10.03 -2.59
C ASN A 502 -6.12 -8.57 -2.22
N ASN A 503 -6.95 -8.38 -1.20
CA ASN A 503 -7.32 -7.09 -0.64
C ASN A 503 -6.85 -7.02 0.83
N ILE A 504 -5.90 -6.12 1.13
CA ILE A 504 -5.15 -6.12 2.39
C ILE A 504 -5.23 -4.74 3.04
N TYR A 505 -5.95 -4.61 4.17
CA TYR A 505 -6.33 -3.28 4.66
C TYR A 505 -6.56 -3.12 6.16
N HIS A 506 -6.44 -1.89 6.67
CA HIS A 506 -6.65 -1.56 8.11
C HIS A 506 -5.82 -2.39 9.12
N ASN A 507 -4.74 -3.04 8.68
CA ASN A 507 -3.82 -3.76 9.57
C ASN A 507 -2.99 -2.77 10.40
N ALA A 508 -2.65 -3.16 11.63
CA ALA A 508 -1.98 -2.31 12.59
C ALA A 508 -0.47 -2.15 12.34
N GLU A 509 0.16 -3.11 11.66
CA GLU A 509 1.49 -2.95 11.07
C GLU A 509 1.41 -2.92 9.53
N ALA A 510 2.28 -3.68 8.85
CA ALA A 510 2.37 -3.72 7.40
C ALA A 510 1.22 -4.54 6.78
N GLY A 511 0.85 -4.20 5.54
CA GLY A 511 0.00 -5.07 4.73
C GLY A 511 0.68 -6.41 4.45
N VAL A 512 1.91 -6.35 3.93
CA VAL A 512 2.80 -7.51 3.80
C VAL A 512 4.25 -7.15 4.14
N ASP A 513 4.90 -8.03 4.88
CA ASP A 513 6.22 -7.86 5.48
C ASP A 513 7.16 -8.99 5.00
N ILE A 514 8.29 -8.63 4.38
CA ILE A 514 9.21 -9.54 3.71
C ILE A 514 10.60 -9.45 4.35
N ARG A 515 10.99 -10.47 5.12
CA ARG A 515 12.21 -10.47 5.95
C ARG A 515 13.18 -11.60 5.60
N LYS A 516 14.48 -11.39 5.87
CA LYS A 516 15.51 -12.47 5.90
C LYS A 516 15.49 -13.37 4.65
N LYS A 517 15.93 -12.83 3.51
CA LYS A 517 16.03 -13.49 2.18
C LYS A 517 14.71 -13.98 1.55
N SER A 518 13.56 -13.82 2.19
CA SER A 518 12.25 -14.14 1.61
C SER A 518 12.03 -13.46 0.25
N ASN A 519 11.39 -14.18 -0.69
CA ASN A 519 11.25 -13.76 -2.09
C ASN A 519 9.88 -14.15 -2.69
N PRO A 520 8.77 -13.49 -2.28
CA PRO A 520 7.46 -13.69 -2.89
C PRO A 520 7.27 -12.88 -4.18
N LEU A 521 6.37 -13.35 -5.04
CA LEU A 521 5.77 -12.57 -6.13
C LEU A 521 4.45 -11.98 -5.61
N ILE A 522 4.36 -10.65 -5.56
CA ILE A 522 3.21 -9.87 -5.08
C ILE A 522 2.59 -9.16 -6.27
N LEU A 523 1.47 -9.66 -6.79
CA LEU A 523 0.92 -9.32 -8.11
C LEU A 523 -0.55 -8.83 -8.07
N CYS A 524 -0.83 -7.64 -8.62
CA CYS A 524 -2.21 -7.12 -8.78
C CYS A 524 -3.07 -7.09 -7.49
N ASN A 525 -2.47 -6.90 -6.31
CA ASN A 525 -3.19 -6.77 -5.03
C ASN A 525 -3.61 -5.31 -4.77
N GLN A 526 -4.60 -5.13 -3.90
CA GLN A 526 -4.94 -3.84 -3.30
C GLN A 526 -4.44 -3.83 -1.84
N ILE A 527 -3.63 -2.83 -1.47
CA ILE A 527 -2.99 -2.75 -0.15
C ILE A 527 -3.16 -1.34 0.42
N HIS A 528 -4.16 -1.15 1.29
CA HIS A 528 -4.65 0.20 1.58
C HIS A 528 -5.13 0.48 3.01
N HIS A 529 -5.10 1.76 3.40
CA HIS A 529 -5.61 2.24 4.68
C HIS A 529 -5.01 1.54 5.94
N GLY A 530 -3.81 0.97 5.82
CA GLY A 530 -3.05 0.39 6.94
C GLY A 530 -2.50 1.46 7.89
N LEU A 531 -2.26 1.09 9.16
CA LEU A 531 -1.76 2.02 10.17
C LEU A 531 -0.25 2.26 10.07
N ARG A 532 0.47 1.47 9.27
CA ARG A 532 1.90 1.64 8.96
C ARG A 532 2.13 1.62 7.44
N SER A 533 3.26 1.08 6.99
CA SER A 533 3.64 1.02 5.57
C SER A 533 2.87 -0.07 4.81
N GLY A 534 2.61 0.12 3.51
CA GLY A 534 1.84 -0.84 2.71
C GLY A 534 2.55 -2.18 2.55
N ILE A 535 3.76 -2.15 1.98
CA ILE A 535 4.69 -3.29 1.90
C ILE A 535 6.00 -2.91 2.58
N VAL A 536 6.59 -3.82 3.35
CA VAL A 536 7.91 -3.64 3.96
C VAL A 536 8.86 -4.74 3.50
N VAL A 537 10.09 -4.38 3.12
CA VAL A 537 11.13 -5.33 2.67
C VAL A 537 12.42 -5.06 3.44
N LEU A 538 12.84 -6.00 4.30
CA LEU A 538 13.97 -5.78 5.20
C LEU A 538 14.88 -6.98 5.49
N GLY A 539 16.10 -6.70 5.94
CA GLY A 539 17.07 -7.70 6.39
C GLY A 539 17.47 -8.66 5.28
N ASN A 540 17.98 -8.13 4.17
CA ASN A 540 18.22 -8.87 2.92
C ASN A 540 16.95 -9.54 2.31
N GLY A 541 15.75 -9.07 2.66
CA GLY A 541 14.51 -9.46 1.97
C GLY A 541 14.55 -9.11 0.48
N LYS A 542 14.00 -9.99 -0.36
CA LYS A 542 13.84 -9.78 -1.81
C LYS A 542 12.33 -9.62 -2.10
N GLY A 543 11.89 -10.01 -3.29
CA GLY A 543 10.50 -10.00 -3.72
C GLY A 543 10.31 -9.29 -5.06
N ILE A 544 9.28 -9.71 -5.80
CA ILE A 544 8.85 -9.08 -7.04
C ILE A 544 7.48 -8.45 -6.76
N ILE A 545 7.45 -7.12 -6.64
CA ILE A 545 6.26 -6.33 -6.29
C ILE A 545 5.75 -5.69 -7.58
N ARG A 546 4.65 -6.21 -8.14
CA ARG A 546 4.26 -5.94 -9.51
C ARG A 546 2.77 -5.62 -9.70
N ASN A 547 2.46 -4.56 -10.45
CA ASN A 547 1.08 -4.14 -10.80
C ASN A 547 0.12 -3.94 -9.58
N ASN A 548 0.61 -3.67 -8.37
CA ASN A 548 -0.26 -3.51 -7.19
C ASN A 548 -0.82 -2.08 -7.08
N GLN A 549 -1.99 -1.94 -6.45
CA GLN A 549 -2.54 -0.67 -5.99
C GLN A 549 -2.24 -0.50 -4.50
N ILE A 550 -1.47 0.53 -4.14
CA ILE A 550 -1.01 0.75 -2.76
C ILE A 550 -1.37 2.18 -2.35
N PHE A 551 -2.34 2.35 -1.45
CA PHE A 551 -2.92 3.69 -1.23
C PHE A 551 -3.46 3.98 0.18
N SER A 552 -3.55 5.26 0.54
CA SER A 552 -4.09 5.75 1.82
C SER A 552 -3.43 5.20 3.10
N ASN A 553 -2.29 4.52 3.00
CA ASN A 553 -1.52 4.01 4.15
C ASN A 553 -0.89 5.17 4.95
N LYS A 554 -0.68 4.97 6.26
CA LYS A 554 -0.17 6.04 7.15
C LYS A 554 1.32 6.32 7.01
N GLU A 555 2.15 5.29 6.78
CA GLU A 555 3.58 5.46 6.48
C GLU A 555 3.78 5.38 4.95
N ALA A 556 4.89 4.79 4.48
CA ALA A 556 5.20 4.71 3.06
C ALA A 556 4.32 3.67 2.33
N GLY A 557 4.15 3.84 1.02
CA GLY A 557 3.51 2.81 0.19
C GLY A 557 4.35 1.52 0.18
N ILE A 558 5.63 1.65 -0.17
CA ILE A 558 6.63 0.57 -0.06
C ILE A 558 7.82 1.10 0.74
N TYR A 559 8.26 0.38 1.77
CA TYR A 559 9.42 0.72 2.58
C TYR A 559 10.50 -0.37 2.46
N ILE A 560 11.68 0.01 1.96
CA ILE A 560 12.85 -0.85 1.82
C ILE A 560 13.92 -0.39 2.82
N LEU A 561 14.42 -1.32 3.63
CA LEU A 561 15.42 -1.04 4.67
C LEU A 561 16.32 -2.25 4.98
N TYR A 562 17.40 -2.07 5.74
CA TYR A 562 18.35 -3.10 6.19
C TYR A 562 18.77 -4.07 5.08
N HIS A 563 19.36 -3.53 4.01
CA HIS A 563 19.79 -4.28 2.81
C HIS A 563 18.67 -5.05 2.06
N GLY A 564 17.39 -4.74 2.28
CA GLY A 564 16.31 -5.20 1.41
C GLY A 564 16.58 -4.84 -0.06
N ASN A 565 16.25 -5.74 -0.99
CA ASN A 565 16.52 -5.58 -2.43
C ASN A 565 15.42 -6.22 -3.30
N PRO A 566 14.21 -5.62 -3.34
CA PRO A 566 13.12 -6.07 -4.21
C PRO A 566 13.23 -5.51 -5.64
N ILE A 567 12.47 -6.13 -6.55
CA ILE A 567 12.10 -5.56 -7.85
C ILE A 567 10.69 -4.99 -7.70
N VAL A 568 10.47 -3.74 -8.10
CA VAL A 568 9.22 -2.99 -7.89
C VAL A 568 8.80 -2.38 -9.23
N SER A 569 7.79 -2.96 -9.90
CA SER A 569 7.39 -2.49 -11.24
C SER A 569 5.89 -2.38 -11.53
N GLY A 570 5.52 -1.35 -12.29
CA GLY A 570 4.13 -1.11 -12.72
C GLY A 570 3.12 -0.83 -11.59
N ASN A 571 3.57 -0.56 -10.36
CA ASN A 571 2.67 -0.35 -9.22
C ASN A 571 2.11 1.07 -9.21
N HIS A 572 0.86 1.22 -8.75
CA HIS A 572 0.18 2.50 -8.58
C HIS A 572 0.14 2.85 -7.09
N ILE A 573 0.97 3.82 -6.68
CA ILE A 573 1.22 4.15 -5.27
C ILE A 573 0.74 5.58 -4.98
N PHE A 574 -0.39 5.74 -4.28
CA PHE A 574 -1.07 7.03 -4.22
C PHE A 574 -1.80 7.39 -2.92
N LYS A 575 -1.97 8.69 -2.66
CA LYS A 575 -2.70 9.25 -1.50
C LYS A 575 -2.21 8.76 -0.11
N GLY A 576 -1.00 8.21 -0.02
CA GLY A 576 -0.36 7.84 1.25
C GLY A 576 0.00 9.07 2.09
N ARG A 577 0.07 8.90 3.42
CA ARG A 577 0.37 10.01 4.36
C ARG A 577 1.86 10.28 4.57
N ALA A 578 2.74 9.44 4.03
CA ALA A 578 4.17 9.71 3.93
C ALA A 578 4.61 9.79 2.45
N ALA A 579 5.81 9.28 2.12
CA ALA A 579 6.27 9.12 0.74
C ALA A 579 5.61 7.92 0.03
N GLY A 580 5.63 7.89 -1.29
CA GLY A 580 5.22 6.71 -2.06
C GLY A 580 6.14 5.52 -1.84
N ILE A 581 7.45 5.70 -2.03
CA ILE A 581 8.48 4.70 -1.73
C ILE A 581 9.54 5.32 -0.82
N ALA A 582 10.00 4.58 0.19
CA ALA A 582 11.12 4.95 1.05
C ALA A 582 12.24 3.89 0.96
N VAL A 583 13.50 4.33 0.86
CA VAL A 583 14.68 3.46 0.74
C VAL A 583 15.77 3.92 1.71
N ASN A 584 15.83 3.29 2.88
CA ASN A 584 16.72 3.66 3.99
C ASN A 584 17.67 2.50 4.37
N GLU A 585 18.57 2.73 5.32
CA GLU A 585 19.37 1.69 6.00
C GLU A 585 20.05 0.70 5.04
N ASN A 586 20.83 1.25 4.09
CA ASN A 586 21.52 0.51 3.03
C ASN A 586 20.61 -0.38 2.15
N GLY A 587 19.31 -0.07 2.10
CA GLY A 587 18.33 -0.68 1.19
C GLY A 587 18.65 -0.40 -0.28
N LYS A 588 18.26 -1.34 -1.15
CA LYS A 588 18.53 -1.36 -2.60
C LYS A 588 17.24 -1.73 -3.33
N GLY A 589 17.25 -1.70 -4.65
CA GLY A 589 16.15 -2.26 -5.44
C GLY A 589 16.06 -1.67 -6.83
N LEU A 590 15.40 -2.41 -7.72
CA LEU A 590 15.09 -1.96 -9.07
C LEU A 590 13.63 -1.48 -9.08
N ILE A 591 13.44 -0.16 -9.17
CA ILE A 591 12.13 0.49 -9.09
C ILE A 591 11.83 1.09 -10.47
N THR A 592 10.94 0.45 -11.23
CA THR A 592 10.71 0.80 -12.66
C THR A 592 9.25 0.97 -13.03
N GLU A 593 8.95 1.96 -13.88
CA GLU A 593 7.61 2.09 -14.52
C GLU A 593 6.44 2.24 -13.52
N ASN A 594 6.70 2.65 -12.27
CA ASN A 594 5.66 2.84 -11.26
C ASN A 594 5.00 4.23 -11.40
N VAL A 595 3.72 4.32 -11.05
CA VAL A 595 2.95 5.57 -10.99
C VAL A 595 2.83 5.98 -9.52
N ILE A 596 3.55 7.03 -9.12
CA ILE A 596 3.64 7.49 -7.74
C ILE A 596 3.03 8.90 -7.67
N ARG A 597 1.86 9.06 -7.01
CA ARG A 597 1.12 10.35 -7.04
C ARG A 597 0.35 10.72 -5.78
N GLU A 598 0.12 12.02 -5.57
CA GLU A 598 -0.76 12.56 -4.51
C GLU A 598 -0.36 12.14 -3.06
N ASN A 599 0.86 11.64 -2.87
CA ASN A 599 1.40 11.25 -1.56
C ASN A 599 1.85 12.50 -0.79
N GLN A 600 1.65 12.50 0.54
CA GLN A 600 1.78 13.71 1.35
C GLN A 600 3.22 14.21 1.51
N TRP A 601 4.20 13.30 1.71
CA TRP A 601 5.62 13.70 1.89
C TRP A 601 6.44 13.63 0.61
N GLY A 602 5.82 13.32 -0.53
CA GLY A 602 6.48 13.28 -1.84
C GLY A 602 6.44 11.93 -2.53
N GLY A 603 7.18 11.80 -3.63
CA GLY A 603 7.21 10.58 -4.42
C GLY A 603 8.10 9.50 -3.82
N VAL A 604 9.42 9.73 -3.84
CA VAL A 604 10.43 8.77 -3.36
C VAL A 604 11.41 9.44 -2.39
N ASP A 605 11.70 8.79 -1.27
CA ASP A 605 12.67 9.25 -0.26
C ASP A 605 13.82 8.23 -0.09
N ILE A 606 15.07 8.69 -0.12
CA ILE A 606 16.28 7.85 -0.12
C ILE A 606 17.26 8.39 0.92
N ARG A 607 17.64 7.61 1.95
CA ARG A 607 18.53 8.06 3.05
C ARG A 607 19.41 6.94 3.59
N ARG A 608 20.31 7.27 4.53
CA ARG A 608 21.04 6.32 5.40
C ARG A 608 21.68 5.17 4.61
N GLY A 609 22.51 5.54 3.64
CA GLY A 609 23.19 4.60 2.74
C GLY A 609 22.32 3.93 1.67
N GLY A 610 21.04 4.29 1.51
CA GLY A 610 20.15 3.72 0.50
C GLY A 610 20.67 3.89 -0.94
N ILE A 611 20.60 2.83 -1.76
CA ILE A 611 21.12 2.76 -3.14
C ILE A 611 20.11 2.09 -4.10
N PRO A 612 18.94 2.70 -4.38
CA PRO A 612 18.02 2.19 -5.38
C PRO A 612 18.43 2.57 -6.82
N VAL A 613 17.81 1.89 -7.79
CA VAL A 613 17.75 2.31 -9.19
C VAL A 613 16.30 2.70 -9.49
N LEU A 614 16.03 4.00 -9.62
CA LEU A 614 14.74 4.54 -10.09
C LEU A 614 14.84 4.75 -11.60
N ARG A 615 14.14 3.94 -12.41
CA ARG A 615 14.15 4.08 -13.88
C ARG A 615 12.75 4.17 -14.49
N SER A 616 12.50 5.16 -15.35
CA SER A 616 11.24 5.31 -16.11
C SER A 616 9.95 5.42 -15.26
N ASN A 617 10.02 5.85 -14.00
CA ASN A 617 8.82 6.03 -13.16
C ASN A 617 8.11 7.37 -13.47
N LEU A 618 6.80 7.42 -13.24
CA LEU A 618 5.99 8.65 -13.25
C LEU A 618 5.76 9.11 -11.81
N ILE A 619 6.34 10.24 -11.43
CA ILE A 619 6.33 10.78 -10.06
C ILE A 619 5.68 12.16 -10.08
N CYS A 620 4.40 12.26 -9.72
CA CYS A 620 3.61 13.46 -10.00
C CYS A 620 2.60 13.87 -8.93
N PHE A 621 2.26 15.16 -8.89
CA PHE A 621 1.24 15.73 -8.01
C PHE A 621 1.46 15.46 -6.50
N GLY A 622 2.68 15.15 -6.07
CA GLY A 622 3.03 15.02 -4.65
C GLY A 622 2.83 16.34 -3.90
N TYR A 623 2.47 16.25 -2.61
CA TYR A 623 2.24 17.44 -1.78
C TYR A 623 3.53 18.08 -1.26
N SER A 624 4.68 17.42 -1.47
CA SER A 624 6.04 17.86 -1.16
C SER A 624 6.93 17.77 -2.42
N ASP A 625 8.22 17.55 -2.25
CA ASP A 625 9.19 17.28 -3.34
C ASP A 625 8.89 15.95 -4.08
N GLY A 626 9.33 15.82 -5.35
CA GLY A 626 9.13 14.62 -6.16
C GLY A 626 10.04 13.46 -5.74
N VAL A 627 11.36 13.66 -5.79
CA VAL A 627 12.36 12.71 -5.28
C VAL A 627 13.27 13.43 -4.28
N VAL A 628 13.52 12.79 -3.14
CA VAL A 628 14.32 13.31 -2.04
C VAL A 628 15.50 12.36 -1.80
N VAL A 629 16.72 12.87 -1.94
CA VAL A 629 17.96 12.16 -1.58
C VAL A 629 18.54 12.81 -0.32
N GLY A 630 18.21 12.24 0.83
CA GLY A 630 18.71 12.66 2.14
C GLY A 630 20.11 12.14 2.43
N ASP A 631 20.47 12.22 3.71
CA ASP A 631 21.85 11.98 4.16
C ASP A 631 22.36 10.58 3.82
N GLU A 632 23.62 10.50 3.39
CA GLU A 632 24.27 9.30 2.83
C GLU A 632 23.53 8.63 1.65
N GLY A 633 22.45 9.22 1.14
CA GLY A 633 21.65 8.68 0.04
C GLY A 633 22.42 8.66 -1.28
N LYS A 634 22.27 7.55 -2.03
CA LYS A 634 22.98 7.27 -3.28
C LYS A 634 22.00 6.64 -4.27
N GLY A 635 22.51 6.15 -5.39
CA GLY A 635 21.73 5.42 -6.39
C GLY A 635 21.59 6.15 -7.72
N LEU A 636 20.87 5.51 -8.63
CA LEU A 636 20.65 5.99 -9.99
C LEU A 636 19.19 6.42 -10.15
N ILE A 637 18.98 7.65 -10.61
CA ILE A 637 17.68 8.24 -10.91
C ILE A 637 17.71 8.55 -12.41
N GLU A 638 17.16 7.65 -13.22
CA GLU A 638 17.32 7.64 -14.68
C GLU A 638 15.99 7.70 -15.45
N GLY A 639 15.85 8.64 -16.39
CA GLY A 639 14.72 8.65 -17.34
C GLY A 639 13.32 8.79 -16.72
N ASN A 640 13.20 9.18 -15.46
CA ASN A 640 11.93 9.33 -14.77
C ASN A 640 11.22 10.62 -15.22
N THR A 641 9.88 10.62 -15.18
CA THR A 641 9.06 11.81 -15.38
C THR A 641 8.60 12.35 -14.03
N ILE A 642 9.14 13.50 -13.63
CA ILE A 642 8.93 14.11 -12.31
C ILE A 642 8.17 15.42 -12.49
N TYR A 643 6.85 15.36 -12.32
CA TYR A 643 5.89 16.34 -12.86
C TYR A 643 4.95 16.96 -11.82
N ALA A 644 4.88 18.29 -11.78
CA ALA A 644 3.87 19.04 -11.01
C ALA A 644 3.75 18.67 -9.51
N ASN A 645 4.85 18.27 -8.87
CA ASN A 645 4.92 18.13 -7.42
C ASN A 645 4.98 19.54 -6.77
N LYS A 646 4.41 19.72 -5.58
CA LYS A 646 4.31 21.05 -4.94
C LYS A 646 5.66 21.62 -4.49
N GLY A 647 6.60 20.75 -4.12
CA GLY A 647 7.97 21.10 -3.77
C GLY A 647 8.88 21.20 -4.99
N CYS A 648 10.12 20.73 -4.83
CA CYS A 648 11.10 20.56 -5.88
C CYS A 648 10.75 19.33 -6.74
N GLY A 649 11.30 19.24 -7.96
CA GLY A 649 11.31 17.99 -8.72
C GLY A 649 12.23 16.96 -8.05
N VAL A 650 13.53 17.26 -8.01
CA VAL A 650 14.53 16.48 -7.25
C VAL A 650 15.18 17.38 -6.20
N TRP A 651 15.23 16.91 -4.96
CA TRP A 651 15.96 17.52 -3.85
C TRP A 651 17.06 16.56 -3.40
N MET A 652 18.28 17.04 -3.16
CA MET A 652 19.38 16.23 -2.63
C MET A 652 20.25 17.00 -1.64
N MET A 653 20.84 16.31 -0.67
CA MET A 653 21.92 16.89 0.14
C MET A 653 23.26 16.82 -0.59
N SER A 654 24.23 17.67 -0.22
CA SER A 654 25.57 17.63 -0.84
C SER A 654 26.45 16.48 -0.35
N SER A 655 26.12 15.86 0.79
CA SER A 655 26.72 14.59 1.27
C SER A 655 26.17 13.36 0.54
N SER A 656 25.08 13.53 -0.21
CA SER A 656 24.49 12.52 -1.07
C SER A 656 25.26 12.46 -2.39
N LEU A 657 25.57 11.26 -2.88
CA LEU A 657 26.24 11.06 -4.19
C LEU A 657 25.31 10.34 -5.20
N PRO A 658 24.15 10.91 -5.56
CA PRO A 658 23.28 10.34 -6.58
C PRO A 658 23.78 10.62 -8.00
N HIS A 659 23.42 9.73 -8.92
CA HIS A 659 23.43 10.00 -10.36
C HIS A 659 22.00 10.31 -10.82
N VAL A 660 21.78 11.52 -11.34
CA VAL A 660 20.50 11.99 -11.87
C VAL A 660 20.65 12.17 -13.38
N THR A 661 20.20 11.19 -14.16
CA THR A 661 20.46 11.09 -15.61
C THR A 661 19.18 11.11 -16.44
N SER A 662 19.15 11.88 -17.53
CA SER A 662 18.11 11.78 -18.58
C SER A 662 16.64 11.97 -18.13
N ASN A 663 16.38 12.49 -16.92
CA ASN A 663 15.02 12.65 -16.39
C ASN A 663 14.30 13.84 -17.01
N HIS A 664 12.97 13.78 -17.11
CA HIS A 664 12.14 14.93 -17.43
C HIS A 664 11.54 15.52 -16.14
N VAL A 665 11.97 16.72 -15.76
CA VAL A 665 11.67 17.34 -14.46
C VAL A 665 10.95 18.67 -14.70
N SER A 666 9.62 18.67 -14.61
CA SER A 666 8.81 19.78 -15.12
C SER A 666 7.59 20.18 -14.29
N TYR A 667 7.24 21.47 -14.38
CA TYR A 667 6.09 22.08 -13.71
C TYR A 667 6.04 21.96 -12.17
N ASN A 668 7.13 21.53 -11.51
CA ASN A 668 7.18 21.43 -10.05
C ASN A 668 7.18 22.83 -9.40
N GLY A 669 6.56 22.97 -8.24
CA GLY A 669 6.22 24.27 -7.63
C GLY A 669 7.41 25.12 -7.20
N LEU A 670 8.53 24.48 -6.82
CA LEU A 670 9.78 25.13 -6.42
C LEU A 670 10.85 24.91 -7.50
N TYR A 671 12.00 24.34 -7.13
CA TYR A 671 13.13 24.11 -8.02
C TYR A 671 12.90 22.89 -8.91
N GLY A 672 13.50 22.86 -10.09
CA GLY A 672 13.56 21.62 -10.88
C GLY A 672 14.43 20.58 -10.17
N VAL A 673 15.71 20.90 -10.01
CA VAL A 673 16.67 20.15 -9.19
C VAL A 673 17.29 21.09 -8.15
N ALA A 674 17.44 20.66 -6.91
CA ALA A 674 18.07 21.44 -5.85
C ALA A 674 19.06 20.61 -5.02
N VAL A 675 20.26 21.17 -4.81
CA VAL A 675 21.34 20.61 -3.99
C VAL A 675 21.56 21.52 -2.78
N PHE A 676 21.55 20.95 -1.57
CA PHE A 676 21.73 21.69 -0.32
C PHE A 676 22.79 21.05 0.60
N SER A 677 23.71 21.85 1.13
CA SER A 677 24.63 21.41 2.17
C SER A 677 23.94 21.35 3.53
N GLN A 678 24.41 20.43 4.38
CA GLN A 678 24.11 20.48 5.81
C GLN A 678 24.54 21.85 6.37
N LYS A 679 23.82 22.33 7.38
CA LYS A 679 24.06 23.65 7.96
C LYS A 679 24.84 23.51 9.25
N ASP A 680 26.14 23.77 9.21
CA ASP A 680 26.94 23.98 10.42
C ASP A 680 26.32 25.16 11.21
N GLY A 681 25.74 24.87 12.37
CA GLY A 681 25.05 25.88 13.17
C GLY A 681 24.05 25.35 14.20
N SER A 682 24.56 25.11 15.40
CA SER A 682 23.84 25.10 16.69
C SER A 682 22.62 24.17 16.85
N SER A 683 22.89 22.91 17.16
CA SER A 683 22.37 22.32 18.41
C SER A 683 23.38 21.29 18.93
N GLU A 684 23.82 21.43 20.18
CA GLU A 684 24.67 20.42 20.83
C GLU A 684 23.77 19.32 21.40
N LEU A 685 23.80 18.14 20.80
CA LEU A 685 23.37 16.91 21.45
C LEU A 685 24.60 16.24 22.07
N PRO A 686 24.63 15.95 23.39
CA PRO A 686 25.83 15.43 24.05
C PRO A 686 26.29 14.10 23.45
N ARG A 687 27.59 13.95 23.20
CA ARG A 687 28.22 12.65 22.91
C ARG A 687 28.30 11.81 24.19
N GLY A 688 27.15 11.28 24.60
CA GLY A 688 26.99 10.42 25.76
C GLY A 688 27.51 9.00 25.56
N HIS A 689 28.83 8.84 25.72
CA HIS A 689 29.56 7.65 26.19
C HIS A 689 29.28 6.24 25.60
N ARG A 690 30.40 5.53 25.36
CA ARG A 690 30.45 4.08 25.09
C ARG A 690 29.63 3.27 26.11
N ALA A 691 28.94 2.24 25.62
CA ALA A 691 29.01 0.90 26.22
C ALA A 691 29.78 0.00 25.25
N GLN A 692 30.59 -0.93 25.77
CA GLN A 692 31.47 -1.81 25.00
C GLN A 692 31.18 -3.26 25.40
N GLU A 693 31.36 -4.20 24.47
CA GLU A 693 31.20 -5.66 24.66
C GLU A 693 29.78 -6.14 25.07
N ASN A 694 29.33 -7.35 24.71
CA ASN A 694 30.09 -8.52 24.23
C ASN A 694 29.83 -8.89 22.77
N PHE A 695 30.90 -9.33 22.10
CA PHE A 695 30.81 -10.25 20.98
C PHE A 695 30.59 -11.68 21.50
N SER A 696 30.00 -12.53 20.67
CA SER A 696 30.34 -13.95 20.65
C SER A 696 30.77 -14.25 19.23
N GLU A 697 32.06 -14.51 19.06
CA GLU A 697 32.63 -14.87 17.78
C GLU A 697 32.26 -16.32 17.45
N ASP A 698 31.94 -16.56 16.19
CA ASP A 698 32.41 -17.74 15.46
C ASP A 698 32.67 -17.25 14.04
N GLY A 699 33.91 -16.84 13.82
CA GLY A 699 34.41 -16.44 12.51
C GLY A 699 35.22 -17.58 11.90
N ASP A 700 35.08 -17.78 10.60
CA ASP A 700 36.12 -18.47 9.84
C ASP A 700 36.41 -17.68 8.55
N ALA A 701 37.70 -17.50 8.25
CA ALA A 701 38.14 -16.43 7.37
C ALA A 701 38.49 -16.95 5.98
N ILE A 702 37.69 -16.58 4.98
CA ILE A 702 38.00 -16.83 3.57
C ILE A 702 38.09 -15.50 2.81
N LEU A 703 39.31 -14.95 2.77
CA LEU A 703 39.88 -14.55 1.48
C LEU A 703 40.07 -15.87 0.69
N TRP A 704 39.91 -15.95 -0.63
CA TRP A 704 40.54 -15.10 -1.63
C TRP A 704 39.59 -14.73 -2.79
N GLU A 705 40.16 -14.04 -3.76
CA GLU A 705 39.62 -13.63 -5.05
C GLU A 705 38.74 -14.68 -5.75
N THR A 706 37.72 -14.20 -6.46
CA THR A 706 37.35 -14.81 -7.76
C THR A 706 36.90 -13.71 -8.71
N GLU A 707 37.85 -13.14 -9.46
CA GLU A 707 37.52 -12.57 -10.76
C GLU A 707 37.02 -13.72 -11.64
N LEU A 708 35.74 -13.73 -12.05
CA LEU A 708 35.25 -14.39 -13.27
C LEU A 708 33.74 -14.19 -13.48
N GLU A 709 33.33 -12.97 -13.83
CA GLU A 709 32.11 -12.74 -14.60
C GLU A 709 32.27 -11.42 -15.39
N LYS A 710 32.67 -11.55 -16.67
CA LYS A 710 32.85 -10.42 -17.58
C LYS A 710 31.57 -10.16 -18.37
N GLU A 711 30.78 -9.21 -17.90
CA GLU A 711 29.94 -8.38 -18.78
C GLU A 711 30.26 -6.91 -18.54
N ASP A 712 30.33 -6.12 -19.62
CA ASP A 712 30.68 -4.69 -19.59
C ASP A 712 29.50 -3.83 -19.07
N ASP A 713 29.19 -3.91 -17.78
CA ASP A 713 28.25 -3.00 -17.11
C ASP A 713 28.92 -1.65 -16.78
N PRO A 714 28.58 -0.55 -17.47
CA PRO A 714 29.17 0.77 -17.21
C PRO A 714 28.80 1.36 -15.83
N LEU A 715 27.88 0.75 -15.08
CA LEU A 715 27.45 1.22 -13.76
C LEU A 715 28.49 0.98 -12.64
N ARG A 716 29.51 0.13 -12.86
CA ARG A 716 30.53 -0.20 -11.84
C ARG A 716 31.74 0.75 -11.76
N ARG A 717 31.57 2.04 -12.09
CA ARG A 717 32.58 3.07 -11.73
C ARG A 717 32.33 3.54 -10.29
N PRO A 718 33.38 3.65 -9.43
CA PRO A 718 33.19 4.17 -8.08
C PRO A 718 32.71 5.62 -8.13
N ILE A 719 31.47 5.85 -7.67
CA ILE A 719 30.83 7.17 -7.67
C ILE A 719 31.45 8.03 -6.56
N THR A 720 32.27 9.01 -6.97
CA THR A 720 32.99 9.93 -6.07
C THR A 720 32.51 11.38 -6.14
N ILE A 721 31.59 11.70 -7.06
CA ILE A 721 31.08 13.05 -7.33
C ILE A 721 29.60 12.93 -7.72
N ALA A 722 28.73 13.79 -7.18
CA ALA A 722 27.33 13.84 -7.58
C ALA A 722 27.18 14.34 -9.04
N LEU A 723 26.29 13.71 -9.80
CA LEU A 723 26.13 13.94 -11.25
C LEU A 723 24.68 14.28 -11.62
N VAL A 724 24.50 15.39 -12.33
CA VAL A 724 23.24 15.81 -12.95
C VAL A 724 23.49 15.92 -14.46
N GLU A 725 23.13 14.88 -15.22
CA GLU A 725 23.48 14.75 -16.64
C GLU A 725 22.27 14.56 -17.57
N SER A 726 22.26 15.24 -18.72
CA SER A 726 21.27 15.05 -19.80
C SER A 726 19.79 15.23 -19.44
N ASN A 727 19.47 15.83 -18.29
CA ASN A 727 18.08 16.02 -17.84
C ASN A 727 17.37 17.17 -18.58
N SER A 728 16.06 17.03 -18.76
CA SER A 728 15.17 18.05 -19.34
C SER A 728 14.38 18.73 -18.22
N ILE A 729 14.88 19.88 -17.75
CA ILE A 729 14.42 20.61 -16.56
C ILE A 729 13.69 21.88 -16.98
N ASN A 730 12.35 21.87 -17.04
CA ASN A 730 11.59 22.97 -17.62
C ASN A 730 10.29 23.37 -16.90
N HIS A 731 9.89 24.64 -17.05
CA HIS A 731 8.64 25.20 -16.50
C HIS A 731 8.44 25.08 -14.97
N ASN A 732 9.47 24.77 -14.19
CA ASN A 732 9.39 24.71 -12.72
C ASN A 732 9.25 26.13 -12.13
N GLY A 733 8.61 26.29 -10.98
CA GLY A 733 8.17 27.58 -10.44
C GLY A 733 9.30 28.53 -10.01
N ALA A 734 10.43 28.00 -9.56
CA ALA A 734 11.62 28.75 -9.14
C ALA A 734 12.78 28.57 -10.15
N SER A 735 14.01 28.36 -9.68
CA SER A 735 15.15 28.12 -10.58
C SER A 735 15.15 26.68 -11.10
N GLY A 736 15.61 26.48 -12.35
CA GLY A 736 15.73 25.14 -12.93
C GLY A 736 16.68 24.26 -12.12
N LEU A 737 17.90 24.73 -11.89
CA LEU A 737 18.84 24.13 -10.95
C LEU A 737 19.22 25.14 -9.84
N TYR A 738 19.20 24.70 -8.59
CA TYR A 738 19.74 25.41 -7.43
C TYR A 738 20.87 24.61 -6.79
N VAL A 739 22.00 25.26 -6.50
CA VAL A 739 23.18 24.63 -5.89
C VAL A 739 23.65 25.45 -4.69
N GLN A 740 23.58 24.85 -3.51
CA GLN A 740 24.24 25.28 -2.29
C GLN A 740 25.03 24.07 -1.77
N SER A 741 26.32 23.96 -2.11
CA SER A 741 27.10 22.73 -1.89
C SER A 741 28.44 23.00 -1.20
N SER A 742 28.80 22.13 -0.24
CA SER A 742 30.18 21.98 0.24
C SER A 742 31.02 21.13 -0.72
N GLU A 743 30.41 20.19 -1.44
CA GLU A 743 31.06 19.16 -2.26
C GLU A 743 31.06 19.46 -3.76
N ALA A 744 31.86 18.71 -4.51
CA ALA A 744 31.96 18.82 -5.96
C ALA A 744 30.69 18.30 -6.65
N LEU A 745 30.25 18.99 -7.71
CA LEU A 745 29.03 18.68 -8.44
C LEU A 745 29.26 18.85 -9.94
N HIS A 746 28.88 17.84 -10.72
CA HIS A 746 28.93 17.87 -12.17
C HIS A 746 27.53 18.08 -12.77
N VAL A 747 27.38 19.14 -13.56
CA VAL A 747 26.13 19.54 -14.23
C VAL A 747 26.39 19.54 -15.73
N ILE A 748 26.04 18.46 -16.41
CA ILE A 748 26.49 18.17 -17.78
C ILE A 748 25.28 18.00 -18.71
N THR A 749 25.33 18.57 -19.93
CA THR A 749 24.34 18.34 -21.01
C THR A 749 22.85 18.50 -20.64
N ASN A 750 22.49 19.25 -19.60
CA ASN A 750 21.08 19.45 -19.24
C ASN A 750 20.41 20.50 -20.13
N VAL A 751 19.11 20.32 -20.42
CA VAL A 751 18.25 21.30 -21.07
C VAL A 751 17.44 22.02 -19.98
N ILE A 752 17.74 23.29 -19.74
CA ILE A 752 17.17 24.08 -18.64
C ILE A 752 16.34 25.23 -19.22
N HIS A 753 15.03 25.00 -19.38
CA HIS A 753 14.16 25.82 -20.23
C HIS A 753 12.97 26.47 -19.48
N ALA A 754 12.74 27.76 -19.72
CA ALA A 754 11.52 28.48 -19.32
C ALA A 754 11.10 28.36 -17.84
N ASN A 755 12.04 28.15 -16.92
CA ASN A 755 11.76 28.09 -15.49
C ASN A 755 11.41 29.49 -14.92
N GLY A 756 10.66 29.50 -13.83
CA GLY A 756 9.99 30.65 -13.25
C GLY A 756 10.90 31.70 -12.60
N ASP A 757 12.15 31.34 -12.29
CA ASP A 757 13.24 32.27 -11.95
C ASP A 757 14.42 32.14 -12.93
N ARG A 758 15.53 31.50 -12.51
CA ARG A 758 16.80 31.44 -13.24
C ARG A 758 17.00 30.05 -13.83
N GLY A 759 17.88 29.94 -14.82
CA GLY A 759 18.32 28.63 -15.31
C GLY A 759 19.08 27.88 -14.21
N ILE A 760 20.26 28.39 -13.86
CA ILE A 760 21.10 27.87 -12.77
C ILE A 760 21.38 28.97 -11.75
N THR A 761 21.22 28.65 -10.46
CA THR A 761 21.68 29.49 -9.34
C THR A 761 22.68 28.70 -8.50
N VAL A 762 23.94 29.14 -8.45
CA VAL A 762 24.94 28.66 -7.47
C VAL A 762 25.03 29.70 -6.35
N ALA A 763 24.61 29.32 -5.16
CA ALA A 763 24.52 30.17 -3.97
C ALA A 763 25.67 29.95 -2.98
N GLN A 764 26.26 28.75 -2.96
CA GLN A 764 27.43 28.39 -2.16
C GLN A 764 28.15 27.23 -2.88
N SER A 765 29.48 27.27 -2.97
CA SER A 765 30.27 26.24 -3.66
C SER A 765 31.71 26.26 -3.14
N SER A 766 31.96 25.50 -2.06
CA SER A 766 33.29 25.40 -1.43
C SER A 766 34.27 24.60 -2.30
N GLN A 767 33.78 23.52 -2.92
CA GLN A 767 34.46 22.76 -3.96
C GLN A 767 33.94 23.14 -5.36
N PRO A 768 34.72 22.93 -6.43
CA PRO A 768 34.37 23.39 -7.78
C PRO A 768 33.09 22.73 -8.31
N THR A 769 32.07 23.54 -8.61
CA THR A 769 30.91 23.10 -9.38
C THR A 769 31.21 23.26 -10.88
N ARG A 770 31.18 22.15 -11.64
CA ARG A 770 31.46 22.15 -13.08
C ARG A 770 30.16 22.07 -13.87
N VAL A 771 29.89 23.10 -14.66
CA VAL A 771 28.70 23.26 -15.48
C VAL A 771 29.14 23.23 -16.95
N ALA A 772 28.90 22.10 -17.64
CA ALA A 772 29.43 21.86 -18.98
C ALA A 772 28.35 21.49 -20.02
N ASN A 773 28.45 22.09 -21.21
CA ASN A 773 27.63 21.75 -22.39
C ASN A 773 26.09 21.87 -22.22
N ASN A 774 25.62 22.57 -21.19
CA ASN A 774 24.18 22.73 -20.92
C ASN A 774 23.51 23.72 -21.88
N SER A 775 22.19 23.60 -22.03
CA SER A 775 21.34 24.42 -22.91
C SER A 775 20.32 25.19 -22.07
N ILE A 776 20.64 26.45 -21.72
CA ILE A 776 19.98 27.24 -20.68
C ILE A 776 19.18 28.39 -21.32
N SER A 777 17.86 28.24 -21.46
CA SER A 777 17.07 29.10 -22.36
C SER A 777 15.73 29.60 -21.81
N CYS A 778 15.32 30.80 -22.23
CA CYS A 778 14.00 31.39 -22.01
C CYS A 778 13.55 31.59 -20.54
N ASN A 779 14.42 31.40 -19.54
CA ASN A 779 14.07 31.51 -18.11
C ASN A 779 13.64 32.95 -17.74
N ARG A 780 12.78 33.09 -16.72
CA ARG A 780 12.10 34.38 -16.37
C ARG A 780 13.03 35.47 -15.84
N GLN A 781 14.20 35.08 -15.33
CA GLN A 781 15.28 35.96 -14.88
C GLN A 781 16.55 35.66 -15.70
N SER A 782 17.72 35.63 -15.05
CA SER A 782 19.01 35.39 -15.72
C SER A 782 19.25 33.91 -16.02
N GLY A 783 20.07 33.61 -17.03
CA GLY A 783 20.46 32.25 -17.39
C GLY A 783 21.24 31.55 -16.28
N VAL A 784 22.38 32.13 -15.89
CA VAL A 784 23.20 31.66 -14.75
C VAL A 784 23.43 32.79 -13.74
N LYS A 785 23.36 32.47 -12.45
CA LYS A 785 23.82 33.33 -11.35
C LYS A 785 24.78 32.56 -10.44
N VAL A 786 25.92 33.19 -10.12
CA VAL A 786 26.91 32.72 -9.14
C VAL A 786 27.08 33.78 -8.05
N GLU A 787 26.90 33.41 -6.78
CA GLU A 787 27.14 34.27 -5.61
C GLU A 787 28.62 34.33 -5.22
N ALA A 788 28.93 35.07 -4.14
CA ALA A 788 30.26 35.03 -3.52
C ALA A 788 30.52 33.66 -2.86
N GLN A 789 31.78 33.38 -2.51
CA GLN A 789 32.22 32.12 -1.88
C GLN A 789 31.84 30.87 -2.71
N CYS A 790 31.88 31.03 -4.03
CA CYS A 790 31.57 30.00 -5.02
C CYS A 790 32.73 29.81 -6.00
N LYS A 791 33.08 28.54 -6.29
CA LYS A 791 34.07 28.15 -7.30
C LYS A 791 33.35 27.45 -8.46
N VAL A 792 33.26 28.09 -9.63
CA VAL A 792 32.42 27.58 -10.73
C VAL A 792 33.16 27.58 -12.06
N GLU A 793 33.22 26.42 -12.72
CA GLU A 793 33.64 26.29 -14.12
C GLU A 793 32.39 26.23 -15.02
N LEU A 794 32.15 27.30 -15.78
CA LEU A 794 31.17 27.36 -16.86
C LEU A 794 31.89 27.10 -18.18
N ARG A 795 31.80 25.88 -18.71
CA ARG A 795 32.46 25.51 -19.97
C ARG A 795 31.50 25.08 -21.08
N GLY A 796 31.62 25.67 -22.26
CA GLY A 796 30.93 25.18 -23.45
C GLY A 796 29.40 25.25 -23.40
N ASN A 797 28.78 26.01 -22.50
CA ASN A 797 27.32 26.11 -22.36
C ASN A 797 26.69 27.07 -23.38
N GLY A 798 25.41 26.85 -23.71
CA GLY A 798 24.59 27.76 -24.51
C GLY A 798 23.54 28.45 -23.64
N ILE A 799 23.55 29.78 -23.59
CA ILE A 799 22.73 30.60 -22.69
C ILE A 799 21.92 31.60 -23.52
N TYR A 800 20.64 31.29 -23.75
CA TYR A 800 19.84 31.88 -24.83
C TYR A 800 18.54 32.56 -24.38
N ASP A 801 18.28 33.77 -24.88
CA ASP A 801 16.97 34.46 -24.80
C ASP A 801 16.35 34.59 -23.39
N ASN A 802 17.14 34.44 -22.32
CA ASN A 802 16.67 34.59 -20.94
C ASN A 802 16.24 36.05 -20.70
N ARG A 803 15.20 36.26 -19.88
CA ARG A 803 14.57 37.59 -19.72
C ARG A 803 15.41 38.56 -18.88
N GLY A 804 16.38 38.05 -18.11
CA GLY A 804 17.40 38.80 -17.38
C GLY A 804 18.74 38.80 -18.12
N HIS A 805 19.83 38.74 -17.36
CA HIS A 805 21.20 38.68 -17.89
C HIS A 805 21.53 37.26 -18.39
N GLY A 806 22.55 37.11 -19.23
CA GLY A 806 23.06 35.77 -19.59
C GLY A 806 23.72 35.10 -18.38
N ILE A 807 24.83 35.65 -17.93
CA ILE A 807 25.54 35.24 -16.70
C ILE A 807 25.68 36.45 -15.77
N ILE A 808 25.42 36.24 -14.48
CA ILE A 808 25.84 37.15 -13.39
C ILE A 808 26.79 36.38 -12.48
N THR A 809 27.95 36.93 -12.15
CA THR A 809 28.83 36.36 -11.12
C THR A 809 29.33 37.39 -10.10
N LYS A 810 29.44 36.93 -8.86
CA LYS A 810 30.10 37.55 -7.71
C LYS A 810 31.18 36.60 -7.12
N GLY A 811 31.45 35.48 -7.79
CA GLY A 811 32.22 34.36 -7.23
C GLY A 811 33.72 34.61 -7.11
N ASP A 812 34.30 33.99 -6.08
CA ASP A 812 35.70 34.12 -5.67
C ASP A 812 36.67 33.42 -6.63
N SER A 813 36.17 32.49 -7.45
CA SER A 813 36.87 31.96 -8.63
C SER A 813 35.86 31.45 -9.65
N THR A 814 35.50 32.30 -10.62
CA THR A 814 34.62 31.93 -11.74
C THR A 814 35.43 31.76 -13.02
N ILE A 815 35.30 30.62 -13.69
CA ILE A 815 35.94 30.34 -14.98
C ILE A 815 34.84 30.21 -16.03
N VAL A 816 34.92 31.02 -17.09
CA VAL A 816 33.91 31.11 -18.15
C VAL A 816 34.61 30.89 -19.49
N ILE A 817 34.53 29.67 -20.04
CA ILE A 817 35.30 29.22 -21.20
C ILE A 817 34.37 28.69 -22.30
N GLU A 818 34.58 29.10 -23.56
CA GLU A 818 33.92 28.51 -24.75
C GLU A 818 32.37 28.57 -24.76
N ASN A 819 31.75 29.45 -23.96
CA ASN A 819 30.29 29.57 -23.85
C ASN A 819 29.69 30.49 -24.94
N ASP A 820 28.45 30.21 -25.29
CA ASP A 820 27.59 31.07 -26.10
C ASP A 820 26.57 31.79 -25.20
N ILE A 821 26.59 33.12 -25.20
CA ILE A 821 25.72 33.96 -24.37
C ILE A 821 24.98 34.94 -25.28
N ILE A 822 23.82 34.55 -25.81
CA ILE A 822 23.18 35.22 -26.96
C ILE A 822 21.70 35.50 -26.68
N GLY A 823 21.19 36.62 -27.18
CA GLY A 823 19.75 36.97 -27.17
C GLY A 823 19.15 37.37 -25.81
N ASN A 824 19.87 37.15 -24.71
CA ASN A 824 19.46 37.54 -23.37
C ASN A 824 19.12 39.05 -23.29
N ARG A 825 18.06 39.39 -22.55
CA ARG A 825 17.49 40.76 -22.57
C ARG A 825 18.27 41.76 -21.71
N GLY A 826 18.97 41.30 -20.68
CA GLY A 826 19.94 42.06 -19.88
C GLY A 826 21.33 42.04 -20.52
N SER A 827 22.39 42.33 -19.74
CA SER A 827 23.77 42.20 -20.24
C SER A 827 24.09 40.74 -20.54
N GLY A 828 25.02 40.49 -21.47
CA GLY A 828 25.50 39.14 -21.75
C GLY A 828 26.19 38.54 -20.51
N LEU A 829 27.29 39.16 -20.09
CA LEU A 829 27.97 38.87 -18.82
C LEU A 829 27.92 40.10 -17.90
N GLN A 830 27.66 39.87 -16.62
CA GLN A 830 27.77 40.89 -15.57
C GLN A 830 28.69 40.40 -14.44
N LEU A 831 29.74 41.18 -14.17
CA LEU A 831 30.64 40.99 -13.04
C LEU A 831 30.23 41.95 -11.92
N LEU A 832 30.08 41.43 -10.70
CA LEU A 832 29.72 42.19 -9.50
C LEU A 832 30.96 42.49 -8.64
N PRO A 833 30.88 43.43 -7.68
CA PRO A 833 32.04 43.81 -6.89
C PRO A 833 32.64 42.63 -6.13
N ARG A 834 33.98 42.55 -6.10
CA ARG A 834 34.80 41.50 -5.47
C ARG A 834 34.82 40.12 -6.16
N SER A 835 34.26 39.95 -7.36
CA SER A 835 34.49 38.71 -8.13
C SER A 835 35.93 38.59 -8.62
N ASP A 836 36.47 37.37 -8.66
CA ASP A 836 37.61 37.00 -9.54
C ASP A 836 37.07 36.14 -10.69
N THR A 837 37.30 36.53 -11.93
CA THR A 837 36.68 35.87 -13.09
C THR A 837 37.58 35.81 -14.32
N LYS A 838 37.78 34.62 -14.86
CA LYS A 838 38.43 34.39 -16.17
C LYS A 838 37.37 34.17 -17.24
N VAL A 839 37.42 34.94 -18.32
CA VAL A 839 36.45 34.94 -19.42
C VAL A 839 37.21 34.73 -20.73
N ILE A 840 37.24 33.50 -21.25
CA ILE A 840 38.14 33.10 -22.33
C ILE A 840 37.34 32.46 -23.49
N LYS A 841 37.58 32.92 -24.73
CA LYS A 841 37.02 32.33 -25.98
C LYS A 841 35.48 32.22 -26.05
N ASN A 842 34.73 33.06 -25.33
CA ASN A 842 33.27 33.07 -25.35
C ASN A 842 32.72 33.92 -26.50
N ARG A 843 31.48 33.64 -26.94
CA ARG A 843 30.70 34.47 -27.87
C ARG A 843 29.56 35.15 -27.13
N ILE A 844 29.59 36.48 -27.02
CA ILE A 844 28.75 37.24 -26.08
C ILE A 844 27.96 38.35 -26.82
N HIS A 845 26.63 38.34 -26.67
CA HIS A 845 25.72 39.33 -27.23
C HIS A 845 24.62 39.74 -26.22
N SER A 846 24.21 41.00 -26.25
CA SER A 846 23.04 41.53 -25.53
C SER A 846 22.17 42.35 -26.49
N PHE A 847 20.85 42.17 -26.44
CA PHE A 847 19.96 42.96 -27.29
C PHE A 847 19.70 44.38 -26.78
N ARG A 848 19.74 44.63 -25.46
CA ARG A 848 19.27 45.90 -24.83
C ARG A 848 20.26 46.54 -23.85
N ALA A 849 21.38 45.90 -23.58
CA ALA A 849 22.38 46.33 -22.60
C ALA A 849 23.80 46.08 -23.13
N TYR A 850 24.77 46.03 -22.22
CA TYR A 850 26.19 45.83 -22.53
C TYR A 850 26.49 44.36 -22.86
N GLY A 851 27.51 44.10 -23.69
CA GLY A 851 28.01 42.74 -23.90
C GLY A 851 28.61 42.19 -22.60
N ILE A 852 29.55 42.94 -22.02
CA ILE A 852 30.09 42.70 -20.68
C ILE A 852 29.91 43.98 -19.84
N ALA A 853 29.43 43.87 -18.60
CA ALA A 853 29.33 44.97 -17.65
C ALA A 853 30.05 44.64 -16.34
N VAL A 854 30.95 45.52 -15.89
CA VAL A 854 31.71 45.36 -14.64
C VAL A 854 31.25 46.40 -13.63
N ARG A 855 30.81 45.96 -12.45
CA ARG A 855 30.36 46.83 -11.36
C ARG A 855 31.34 46.77 -10.19
N GLY A 856 31.79 47.94 -9.73
CA GLY A 856 32.75 48.11 -8.63
C GLY A 856 34.19 47.74 -9.01
N ARG A 857 35.02 47.49 -7.99
CA ARG A 857 36.29 46.78 -8.14
C ARG A 857 36.00 45.29 -8.28
N ALA A 858 36.52 44.69 -9.34
CA ALA A 858 36.35 43.29 -9.67
C ALA A 858 37.53 42.87 -10.53
N LYS A 859 38.18 41.76 -10.17
CA LYS A 859 39.36 41.23 -10.84
C LYS A 859 38.90 40.35 -11.98
N ALA A 860 39.34 40.64 -13.20
CA ALA A 860 38.83 39.93 -14.37
C ALA A 860 39.84 39.86 -15.52
N LEU A 861 40.14 38.65 -15.98
CA LEU A 861 40.89 38.42 -17.22
C LEU A 861 39.91 38.09 -18.33
N VAL A 862 39.77 38.98 -19.31
CA VAL A 862 38.86 38.83 -20.45
C VAL A 862 39.69 38.71 -21.73
N GLN A 863 39.79 37.49 -22.26
CA GLN A 863 40.72 37.13 -23.33
C GLN A 863 40.04 36.41 -24.51
N GLU A 864 40.39 36.78 -25.75
CA GLU A 864 39.98 36.08 -26.99
C GLU A 864 38.46 35.94 -27.22
N ASN A 865 37.62 36.73 -26.54
CA ASN A 865 36.17 36.66 -26.70
C ASN A 865 35.69 37.41 -27.95
N ILE A 866 34.59 36.96 -28.54
CA ILE A 866 33.88 37.65 -29.62
C ILE A 866 32.65 38.33 -29.01
N ILE A 867 32.63 39.67 -29.02
CA ILE A 867 31.61 40.46 -28.32
C ILE A 867 30.85 41.33 -29.32
N PHE A 868 29.54 41.07 -29.44
CA PHE A 868 28.65 41.69 -30.43
C PHE A 868 27.89 42.88 -29.83
N GLN A 869 27.96 44.04 -30.48
CA GLN A 869 27.25 45.25 -30.07
C GLN A 869 25.71 45.06 -30.11
N GLY A 870 25.02 45.54 -29.07
CA GLY A 870 23.56 45.51 -28.98
C GLY A 870 22.85 46.56 -29.82
N LYS A 871 21.51 46.53 -29.83
CA LYS A 871 20.67 47.46 -30.63
C LYS A 871 20.59 48.89 -30.08
N THR A 872 21.24 49.18 -28.95
CA THR A 872 21.31 50.51 -28.35
C THR A 872 22.71 51.09 -28.51
N ASN A 873 22.84 52.40 -28.73
CA ASN A 873 24.11 53.14 -28.84
C ASN A 873 24.95 53.20 -27.54
N LYS A 874 24.77 52.23 -26.63
CA LYS A 874 25.65 52.02 -25.47
C LYS A 874 26.95 51.37 -25.93
N THR A 875 28.02 51.61 -25.19
CA THR A 875 29.31 50.96 -25.39
C THR A 875 29.18 49.44 -25.28
N ILE A 876 30.06 48.68 -25.93
CA ILE A 876 30.02 47.21 -25.87
C ILE A 876 30.44 46.71 -24.47
N PHE A 877 31.25 47.50 -23.77
CA PHE A 877 31.76 47.26 -22.42
C PHE A 877 31.35 48.40 -21.47
N GLN A 878 31.04 48.09 -20.21
CA GLN A 878 30.91 49.08 -19.14
C GLN A 878 31.98 48.83 -18.07
N GLN A 879 32.91 49.77 -17.94
CA GLN A 879 33.90 49.84 -16.86
C GLN A 879 33.60 51.09 -16.01
N ILE A 880 33.83 51.00 -14.69
CA ILE A 880 33.87 52.16 -13.81
C ILE A 880 35.34 52.61 -13.71
N SER A 881 35.59 53.91 -13.87
CA SER A 881 36.88 54.52 -14.22
C SER A 881 38.08 54.21 -13.30
N ASN A 882 37.84 53.62 -12.13
CA ASN A 882 38.86 53.32 -11.11
C ASN A 882 39.17 51.82 -10.95
N ASN A 883 38.67 50.93 -11.81
CA ASN A 883 38.98 49.49 -11.72
C ASN A 883 40.16 49.09 -12.63
N ARG A 884 41.38 49.06 -12.08
CA ARG A 884 42.62 48.62 -12.76
C ARG A 884 42.80 47.09 -12.81
N GLU A 885 41.97 46.32 -12.08
CA GLU A 885 42.11 44.86 -11.94
C GLU A 885 41.41 44.06 -13.06
N CYS A 886 40.80 44.75 -14.03
CA CYS A 886 40.18 44.14 -15.21
C CYS A 886 41.10 44.28 -16.43
N VAL A 887 41.62 43.16 -16.94
CA VAL A 887 42.53 43.07 -18.08
C VAL A 887 41.78 42.56 -19.31
N MET A 888 41.88 43.30 -20.42
CA MET A 888 41.26 42.98 -21.71
C MET A 888 42.35 42.67 -22.74
N GLN A 889 42.37 41.47 -23.30
CA GLN A 889 43.39 41.04 -24.28
C GLN A 889 42.74 40.31 -25.47
N ASN A 890 43.16 40.64 -26.70
CA ASN A 890 42.81 39.94 -27.94
C ASN A 890 41.29 39.72 -28.21
N ASN A 891 40.40 40.50 -27.60
CA ASN A 891 38.95 40.39 -27.82
C ASN A 891 38.53 41.03 -29.14
N LYS A 892 37.61 40.39 -29.87
CA LYS A 892 37.07 40.88 -31.16
C LYS A 892 35.71 41.54 -30.92
N PHE A 893 35.62 42.83 -31.20
CA PHE A 893 34.39 43.61 -31.10
C PHE A 893 33.69 43.70 -32.46
N LEU A 894 32.41 43.27 -32.54
CA LEU A 894 31.66 43.21 -33.79
C LEU A 894 30.40 44.09 -33.74
N VAL A 895 30.24 44.97 -34.73
CA VAL A 895 29.07 45.86 -34.88
C VAL A 895 27.98 45.13 -35.67
N PHE A 896 26.76 45.05 -35.12
CA PHE A 896 25.64 44.35 -35.75
C PHE A 896 25.12 45.12 -36.99
N LYS A 897 25.42 44.63 -38.20
CA LYS A 897 24.85 45.16 -39.45
C LYS A 897 23.43 44.63 -39.65
N LYS A 898 22.50 45.52 -40.03
CA LYS A 898 21.05 45.32 -39.95
C LYS A 898 20.42 44.47 -41.07
N LYS A 899 21.20 43.69 -41.83
CA LYS A 899 20.73 42.87 -42.95
C LYS A 899 21.35 41.46 -42.91
N SER A 900 20.52 40.47 -43.23
CA SER A 900 20.86 39.05 -43.48
C SER A 900 21.75 38.38 -42.44
N ASP A 901 21.24 38.23 -41.21
CA ASP A 901 21.45 36.98 -40.48
C ASP A 901 20.34 36.72 -39.45
N THR A 902 20.01 35.46 -39.22
CA THR A 902 19.11 35.07 -38.11
C THR A 902 19.90 35.03 -36.80
N TRP A 903 19.23 35.12 -35.64
CA TRP A 903 19.90 35.04 -34.33
C TRP A 903 20.43 33.63 -33.98
N ARG A 904 20.45 32.71 -34.96
CA ARG A 904 20.98 31.36 -34.85
C ARG A 904 22.49 31.40 -35.01
N LEU A 905 23.19 30.59 -34.24
CA LEU A 905 24.62 30.36 -34.42
C LEU A 905 24.87 29.65 -35.76
N VAL A 906 25.83 30.15 -36.54
CA VAL A 906 26.49 29.36 -37.57
C VAL A 906 27.36 28.34 -36.84
N ASN A 907 26.95 27.06 -36.91
CA ASN A 907 27.59 25.92 -36.23
C ASN A 907 27.84 26.15 -34.72
N PRO A 908 26.79 26.10 -33.87
CA PRO A 908 26.99 25.92 -32.43
C PRO A 908 27.71 24.59 -32.15
N PRO A 909 28.48 24.47 -31.04
CA PRO A 909 28.87 23.18 -30.52
C PRO A 909 27.65 22.30 -30.28
N ALA A 910 27.79 20.99 -30.48
CA ALA A 910 26.70 20.03 -30.22
C ALA A 910 26.25 20.15 -28.76
N ARG A 911 24.97 20.49 -28.57
CA ARG A 911 24.29 20.63 -27.28
C ARG A 911 22.90 20.04 -27.41
N PRO A 912 22.27 19.58 -26.33
CA PRO A 912 20.93 19.04 -26.41
C PRO A 912 19.93 20.15 -26.70
N HIS A 913 19.05 19.88 -27.65
CA HIS A 913 18.03 20.78 -28.14
C HIS A 913 16.65 20.28 -27.72
N LEU A 914 15.76 21.21 -27.37
CA LEU A 914 14.35 20.89 -27.14
C LEU A 914 13.66 20.80 -28.51
N GLU A 915 13.09 19.66 -28.86
CA GLU A 915 12.26 19.54 -30.06
C GLU A 915 10.99 20.38 -29.91
N THR A 916 10.96 21.54 -30.56
CA THR A 916 9.75 22.35 -30.63
C THR A 916 8.79 21.72 -31.63
N SER A 917 7.73 21.09 -31.13
CA SER A 917 6.58 20.70 -31.93
C SER A 917 6.04 21.91 -32.71
N LEU A 918 5.57 21.61 -33.93
CA LEU A 918 5.28 22.53 -35.03
C LEU A 918 4.88 23.97 -34.64
N ARG A 919 5.73 24.95 -34.99
CA ARG A 919 5.34 26.37 -35.08
C ARG A 919 4.20 26.54 -36.09
N ARG A 920 2.94 26.58 -35.64
CA ARG A 920 1.88 27.27 -36.39
C ARG A 920 2.11 28.80 -36.30
N PRO A 921 1.94 29.56 -37.40
CA PRO A 921 2.08 31.02 -37.35
C PRO A 921 1.04 31.67 -36.43
N SER A 922 1.42 32.76 -35.76
CA SER A 922 0.51 33.57 -34.95
C SER A 922 -0.43 34.38 -35.84
N ALA A 923 -1.68 33.91 -35.99
CA ALA A 923 -2.77 34.76 -36.45
C ALA A 923 -3.09 35.83 -35.38
N ALA A 924 -3.41 37.05 -35.80
CA ALA A 924 -3.68 38.15 -34.89
C ALA A 924 -5.14 38.12 -34.42
N HIS A 925 -5.36 38.25 -33.11
CA HIS A 925 -6.65 38.61 -32.53
C HIS A 925 -6.49 39.81 -31.60
N ASN A 926 -7.44 40.74 -31.71
CA ASN A 926 -7.47 41.99 -30.95
C ASN A 926 -7.89 41.73 -29.50
N GLY A 927 -7.47 42.63 -28.60
CA GLY A 927 -7.61 42.40 -27.17
C GLY A 927 -9.01 42.64 -26.62
N GLN A 928 -9.38 41.85 -25.60
CA GLN A 928 -10.25 42.30 -24.52
C GLN A 928 -9.47 42.28 -23.21
N LYS A 929 -9.66 43.31 -22.38
CA LYS A 929 -9.09 43.37 -21.03
C LYS A 929 -9.98 42.56 -20.08
N VAL A 930 -9.50 41.41 -19.61
CA VAL A 930 -10.12 40.72 -18.47
C VAL A 930 -9.38 41.12 -17.20
N THR A 931 -9.95 42.04 -16.43
CA THR A 931 -9.41 42.50 -15.15
C THR A 931 -9.74 41.48 -14.06
N ALA A 932 -8.92 40.44 -13.92
CA ALA A 932 -9.05 39.50 -12.82
C ALA A 932 -8.69 40.18 -11.49
N MET A 933 -9.69 40.47 -10.66
CA MET A 933 -9.48 41.00 -9.30
C MET A 933 -8.82 39.92 -8.42
N ALA A 934 -7.62 40.20 -7.92
CA ALA A 934 -6.98 39.37 -6.91
C ALA A 934 -7.59 39.66 -5.52
N THR A 935 -8.54 38.83 -5.09
CA THR A 935 -9.17 38.94 -3.76
C THR A 935 -8.12 38.71 -2.67
N ARG A 936 -7.69 39.78 -2.00
CA ARG A 936 -6.74 39.71 -0.88
C ARG A 936 -7.38 39.04 0.34
N ILE A 937 -7.07 37.77 0.58
CA ILE A 937 -7.17 37.19 1.92
C ILE A 937 -5.86 37.51 2.66
N THR A 938 -5.82 38.67 3.33
CA THR A 938 -4.69 39.07 4.18
C THR A 938 -4.79 38.44 5.55
N ALA A 939 -4.27 37.21 5.69
CA ALA A 939 -3.85 36.72 7.00
C ALA A 939 -2.62 37.53 7.44
N ARG A 940 -2.76 38.36 8.48
CA ARG A 940 -1.59 38.94 9.17
C ARG A 940 -0.91 37.84 9.97
N VAL A 941 0.35 37.58 9.65
CA VAL A 941 1.32 36.96 10.56
C VAL A 941 2.50 37.91 10.62
N GLU A 942 3.01 38.18 11.83
CA GLU A 942 4.03 39.19 12.05
C GLU A 942 5.44 38.69 11.70
N GLY A 943 6.40 39.61 11.64
CA GLY A 943 7.68 39.38 10.96
C GLY A 943 8.60 38.37 11.66
N GLY A 944 8.89 37.26 10.97
CA GLY A 944 9.94 36.30 11.33
C GLY A 944 10.65 35.77 10.08
N TYR A 945 11.96 35.52 10.17
CA TYR A 945 12.75 34.98 9.06
C TYR A 945 12.44 33.48 8.86
N HIS A 946 11.72 33.14 7.79
CA HIS A 946 11.60 31.76 7.32
C HIS A 946 12.44 31.52 6.07
N SER A 947 13.14 30.39 6.04
CA SER A 947 14.10 30.05 4.98
C SER A 947 13.47 29.21 3.87
N ASN A 948 13.88 29.44 2.62
CA ASN A 948 13.46 28.66 1.45
C ASN A 948 14.10 27.25 1.44
N ARG A 949 13.68 26.40 2.38
CA ARG A 949 14.05 24.98 2.49
C ARG A 949 12.82 24.12 2.18
N SER A 950 13.03 22.83 1.91
CA SER A 950 11.91 21.88 1.82
C SER A 950 11.14 21.88 3.15
N VAL A 951 9.81 21.80 3.06
CA VAL A 951 8.91 21.67 4.21
C VAL A 951 9.31 20.48 5.08
N PHE A 952 9.83 19.42 4.44
CA PHE A 952 10.34 18.21 5.11
C PHE A 952 11.46 18.53 6.12
N CYS A 953 12.40 19.42 5.77
CA CYS A 953 13.56 19.78 6.60
C CYS A 953 13.26 20.88 7.64
N THR A 954 11.99 21.01 8.05
CA THR A 954 11.54 21.90 9.14
C THR A 954 10.66 21.14 10.15
N ILE A 955 10.47 19.83 9.95
CA ILE A 955 9.63 18.93 10.78
C ILE A 955 10.49 17.79 11.40
N LEU A 956 11.77 17.73 11.01
CA LEU A 956 12.87 16.93 11.57
C LEU A 956 14.09 17.86 11.75
#